data_AF-Q5NJL8-F1
#
_entry.id   AF-Q5NJL8-F1
#
_cell.length_a   1.000
_cell.length_b   1.000
_cell.length_c   1.000
_cell.angle_alpha   90.00
_cell.angle_beta   90.00
_cell.angle_gamma   90.00
#
_symmetry.space_group_name_H-M   'P 1'
#
loop_
_entity.id
_entity.type
_entity.pdbx_description
1 polymer ?
#
loop_
_entity_poly.entity_id
_entity_poly.type
_entity_poly.pdbx_seq_one_letter_code
_entity_poly.pdbx_strand_id
1 'polypeptide(L)'
;MRLLFQIASMLLAAILLSAAWTSAEAYRPFKVNQAGYHPDADKLAVVPVNGSVLTTSQYQIVDVESGDTVFTGALLGGDGLYWEHSDETVLHALFTDLSTPGTYRIEHPDLGESHPFEISEEVLTEVSRSALKAYYFNRASTEITEPYAGPWARPMGHPDDNAMIHSSAATEHRPVGYTFSSSKGWYDAGDFNKYIVNSGITTYTLLAAYEHFPNYFEELTVNIPESGSGVPDILDEIRWNLDWMITMQDPHDGGVYHKLTSPQFSGIIMPHQDNSARYAVQKSTAATLNFAGVMAVASRVYRPYDRDFSERALAAAEFAWQWALEHPNLYYRQDAMNQEHSPDIVTGEYGDSNVSDEFDWAAAELYITTGDDSYWHARNLGNVHGITIPAWPQVRPLAWVSLAHHRDRLTPAANVGHITGRIEQMANELLNAHNNSAYLMSMGYRGGGDFVWGSNSVALNHSLMLLQGYRLTGNGSMLDAAQANLDYVLGRNPTGYSFVTGIGSRTPMDPHHRPSAAHSHDAPVPGLVVGGPHSGQQDGCNYPSDLPALSYVDDWCSYATNEVAINWNAPLVYVAGAIDAIRQETEQRTRARLSAHPLLIIENDSAELIWSATGAQTVTLNGEQVPQSGSRMVQPADTTEYVLIATGEGGEADTARVTINVVPPEKFNRASTGTAQASSSRTGNAPENVIDGRADTYWIADSAGDAWIEVDLLKAFDIRRVVLGWADSGYASRYDVLVSFDGVRWTPLHEVQDGGGGTDEHIDETPVSGRFVRVSAPQSVDGEPLRLSELEVYGLESERQPPAVTLLAPADGQEAETGTVIRFIADITPGSSGQPEAWFLINGEPVADVTSEPFEYEWIAGEPGLYTISVQVTDDHFEIQSRASELTVVEVPETRWYEVASASLSGGAELLPDDTARDGVFVRTGDSGSLLWDRILAGERRAYDIRVGYRLPGNTTATLRVRYPPRLELREQLSGTQGEWHYRDFSGVMLNRGENSILLQAQDGSIDIAYLAVRGEGQEVTSAGDEAGVPEVYSLEQNYPNPFNPVTVIGFDLPVQEHVQLVVYDMLGRRVSVLMDDVMPAGSHKIPFDASRLASGVYLYRITSGNFVQSRQMMLVK
;
A
#
# COMPACT_ATOMS: atom_id res chain seq x y z
N MET A 1 5.92 59.82 27.87
CA MET A 1 7.25 59.25 27.52
C MET A 1 7.41 57.79 27.94
N ARG A 2 7.03 57.35 29.16
CA ARG A 2 7.08 55.92 29.55
C ARG A 2 6.09 55.01 28.81
N LEU A 3 4.91 55.51 28.44
CA LEU A 3 3.91 54.73 27.68
C LEU A 3 4.32 54.49 26.20
N LEU A 4 5.09 55.41 25.60
CA LEU A 4 5.61 55.28 24.23
C LEU A 4 6.79 54.30 24.14
N PHE A 5 7.56 54.13 25.22
CA PHE A 5 8.63 53.12 25.29
C PHE A 5 8.08 51.70 25.49
N GLN A 6 6.99 51.51 26.25
CA GLN A 6 6.36 50.19 26.42
C GLN A 6 5.66 49.69 25.14
N ILE A 7 5.05 50.60 24.36
CA ILE A 7 4.40 50.24 23.10
C ILE A 7 5.44 49.92 22.01
N ALA A 8 6.58 50.63 21.99
CA ALA A 8 7.68 50.33 21.05
C ALA A 8 8.38 49.00 21.35
N SER A 9 8.52 48.60 22.63
CA SER A 9 9.09 47.29 23.01
C SER A 9 8.14 46.12 22.74
N MET A 10 6.81 46.32 22.82
CA MET A 10 5.82 45.29 22.46
C MET A 10 5.67 45.12 20.95
N LEU A 11 5.80 46.19 20.15
CA LEU A 11 5.77 46.10 18.69
C LEU A 11 7.07 45.51 18.10
N LEU A 12 8.24 45.70 18.73
CA LEU A 12 9.47 45.06 18.28
C LEU A 12 9.51 43.55 18.62
N ALA A 13 8.87 43.14 19.73
CA ALA A 13 8.67 41.72 20.06
C ALA A 13 7.66 41.05 19.12
N ALA A 14 6.58 41.75 18.73
CA ALA A 14 5.60 41.23 17.78
C ALA A 14 6.15 41.13 16.34
N ILE A 15 7.05 42.02 15.93
CA ILE A 15 7.66 42.00 14.58
C ILE A 15 8.84 40.99 14.51
N LEU A 16 9.44 40.60 15.63
CA LEU A 16 10.42 39.49 15.69
C LEU A 16 9.76 38.11 15.89
N LEU A 17 8.49 38.04 16.32
CA LEU A 17 7.71 36.79 16.37
C LEU A 17 6.89 36.52 15.08
N SER A 18 6.79 37.46 14.15
CA SER A 18 6.09 37.29 12.88
C SER A 18 7.01 36.98 11.68
N ALA A 19 8.28 36.61 11.94
CA ALA A 19 9.26 36.27 10.90
C ALA A 19 9.81 34.82 11.00
N ALA A 20 9.08 33.94 11.70
CA ALA A 20 9.52 32.56 11.94
C ALA A 20 8.41 31.53 11.71
N TRP A 21 7.66 31.62 10.62
CA TRP A 21 6.72 30.55 10.25
C TRP A 21 6.69 30.33 8.74
N THR A 22 7.78 29.74 8.25
CA THR A 22 7.76 28.57 7.37
C THR A 22 9.12 27.87 7.58
N SER A 23 9.39 27.37 8.79
CA SER A 23 10.36 26.29 8.91
C SER A 23 9.62 25.03 8.51
N ALA A 24 10.04 24.39 7.41
CA ALA A 24 9.72 22.99 7.20
C ALA A 24 10.05 22.25 8.51
N GLU A 25 9.14 21.43 9.00
CA GLU A 25 9.36 20.62 10.20
C GLU A 25 10.69 19.86 10.01
N ALA A 26 11.60 19.99 10.98
CA ALA A 26 12.91 19.37 10.86
C ALA A 26 12.71 17.86 10.73
N TYR A 27 13.24 17.26 9.66
CA TYR A 27 13.19 15.82 9.43
C TYR A 27 13.84 15.07 10.61
N ARG A 28 13.09 14.16 11.24
CA ARG A 28 13.52 13.33 12.38
C ARG A 28 13.57 11.86 11.94
N PRO A 29 14.74 11.29 11.64
CA PRO A 29 14.82 9.96 11.02
C PRO A 29 14.65 8.82 12.03
N PHE A 30 14.93 9.04 13.31
CA PHE A 30 14.73 8.03 14.34
C PHE A 30 13.24 7.83 14.62
N LYS A 31 12.70 6.70 14.16
CA LYS A 31 11.33 6.25 14.43
C LYS A 31 11.30 5.62 15.81
N VAL A 32 10.48 6.18 16.71
CA VAL A 32 10.33 5.76 18.11
C VAL A 32 8.85 5.59 18.44
N ASN A 33 8.55 4.83 19.49
CA ASN A 33 7.24 4.94 20.12
C ASN A 33 7.14 6.33 20.77
N GLN A 34 6.26 7.17 20.24
CA GLN A 34 6.12 8.56 20.65
C GLN A 34 5.22 8.73 21.88
N ALA A 35 4.44 7.71 22.25
CA ALA A 35 3.81 7.68 23.58
C ALA A 35 4.89 7.46 24.64
N GLY A 36 5.78 6.49 24.40
CA GLY A 36 6.92 6.16 25.24
C GLY A 36 6.96 4.68 25.63
N TYR A 37 7.75 4.36 26.66
CA TYR A 37 8.08 2.99 27.04
C TYR A 37 7.91 2.76 28.54
N HIS A 38 7.44 1.57 28.92
CA HIS A 38 7.51 1.13 30.32
C HIS A 38 8.99 0.93 30.75
N PRO A 39 9.39 1.20 32.02
CA PRO A 39 10.77 1.00 32.50
C PRO A 39 11.35 -0.38 32.21
N ASP A 40 10.53 -1.42 32.33
CA ASP A 40 10.91 -2.82 32.07
C ASP A 40 10.54 -3.33 30.66
N ALA A 41 10.12 -2.44 29.76
CA ALA A 41 9.89 -2.78 28.37
C ALA A 41 11.19 -2.83 27.57
N ASP A 42 11.16 -3.61 26.49
CA ASP A 42 12.10 -3.43 25.40
C ASP A 42 11.93 -2.05 24.78
N LYS A 43 13.06 -1.40 24.49
CA LYS A 43 13.07 -0.03 23.97
C LYS A 43 14.00 0.04 22.78
N LEU A 44 13.44 0.37 21.64
CA LEU A 44 14.12 0.37 20.36
C LEU A 44 13.60 1.51 19.48
N ALA A 45 14.53 2.12 18.75
CA ALA A 45 14.24 2.98 17.61
C ALA A 45 14.74 2.32 16.31
N VAL A 46 14.02 2.57 15.22
CA VAL A 46 14.45 2.20 13.86
C VAL A 46 14.87 3.48 13.15
N VAL A 47 15.98 3.45 12.41
CA VAL A 47 16.48 4.61 11.68
C VAL A 47 16.81 4.24 10.23
N PRO A 48 16.13 4.84 9.23
CA PRO A 48 16.49 4.69 7.83
C PRO A 48 17.84 5.33 7.52
N VAL A 49 18.67 4.65 6.74
CA VAL A 49 20.04 5.06 6.38
C VAL A 49 20.35 4.92 4.89
N ASN A 50 19.35 4.82 4.01
CA ASN A 50 19.52 4.69 2.56
C ASN A 50 20.60 5.63 2.02
N GLY A 51 21.68 5.06 1.47
CA GLY A 51 22.80 5.81 0.88
C GLY A 51 23.62 6.68 1.85
N SER A 52 23.41 6.57 3.16
CA SER A 52 24.11 7.37 4.16
C SER A 52 25.46 6.75 4.54
N VAL A 53 26.53 7.54 4.52
CA VAL A 53 27.85 7.15 5.05
C VAL A 53 28.00 7.72 6.45
N LEU A 54 27.95 6.86 7.47
CA LEU A 54 28.04 7.27 8.87
C LEU A 54 29.51 7.44 9.30
N THR A 55 29.83 8.54 9.97
CA THR A 55 31.15 8.79 10.57
C THR A 55 31.33 8.03 11.89
N THR A 56 30.23 7.67 12.53
CA THR A 56 30.18 6.86 13.75
C THR A 56 28.90 6.05 13.78
N SER A 57 28.91 4.91 14.46
CA SER A 57 27.68 4.18 14.80
C SER A 57 27.12 4.60 16.17
N GLN A 58 27.80 5.47 16.91
CA GLN A 58 27.36 5.85 18.26
C GLN A 58 26.23 6.88 18.24
N TYR A 59 25.12 6.53 18.90
CA TYR A 59 24.04 7.45 19.22
C TYR A 59 24.04 7.74 20.74
N GLN A 60 23.38 8.83 21.11
CA GLN A 60 23.19 9.25 22.50
C GLN A 60 21.71 9.41 22.81
N ILE A 61 21.33 9.22 24.07
CA ILE A 61 20.01 9.61 24.58
C ILE A 61 20.21 10.71 25.58
N VAL A 62 19.45 11.78 25.38
CA VAL A 62 19.53 13.02 26.14
C VAL A 62 18.22 13.21 26.90
N ASP A 63 18.33 13.53 28.18
CA ASP A 63 17.19 13.98 28.99
C ASP A 63 16.73 15.36 28.50
N VAL A 64 15.44 15.48 28.17
CA VAL A 64 14.89 16.67 27.50
C VAL A 64 14.88 17.90 28.42
N GLU A 65 14.76 17.70 29.74
CA GLU A 65 14.70 18.80 30.72
C GLU A 65 16.09 19.37 31.04
N SER A 66 17.05 18.51 31.34
CA SER A 66 18.42 18.88 31.72
C SER A 66 19.34 19.13 30.53
N GLY A 67 19.12 18.44 29.41
CA GLY A 67 20.03 18.40 28.27
C GLY A 67 21.24 17.48 28.49
N ASP A 68 21.26 16.67 29.56
CA ASP A 68 22.35 15.77 29.87
C ASP A 68 22.23 14.45 29.08
N THR A 69 23.35 13.95 28.56
CA THR A 69 23.42 12.59 27.99
C THR A 69 23.29 11.57 29.11
N VAL A 70 22.22 10.77 29.07
CA VAL A 70 21.91 9.74 30.09
C VAL A 70 22.23 8.33 29.63
N PHE A 71 22.32 8.11 28.31
CA PHE A 71 22.64 6.80 27.73
C PHE A 71 23.42 6.97 26.42
N THR A 72 24.26 6.00 26.10
CA THR A 72 24.99 5.93 24.82
C THR A 72 24.94 4.51 24.29
N GLY A 73 24.65 4.33 23.01
CA GLY A 73 24.62 3.02 22.36
C GLY A 73 25.25 3.06 20.98
N ALA A 74 25.36 1.89 20.35
CA ALA A 74 25.75 1.74 18.95
C ALA A 74 24.56 1.33 18.10
N LEU A 75 24.48 1.86 16.89
CA LEU A 75 23.55 1.41 15.86
C LEU A 75 23.89 -0.01 15.44
N LEU A 76 22.86 -0.85 15.33
CA LEU A 76 22.96 -2.28 15.01
C LEU A 76 22.34 -2.56 13.64
N GLY A 77 22.80 -3.63 12.98
CA GLY A 77 22.35 -4.01 11.62
C GLY A 77 23.46 -4.03 10.56
N GLY A 78 24.72 -3.80 10.93
CA GLY A 78 25.87 -3.88 10.02
C GLY A 78 25.76 -2.87 8.86
N ASP A 79 25.78 -3.38 7.64
CA ASP A 79 25.61 -2.58 6.40
C ASP A 79 24.14 -2.16 6.15
N GLY A 80 23.21 -2.61 7.00
CA GLY A 80 21.81 -2.20 7.00
C GLY A 80 20.83 -3.36 6.75
N LEU A 81 19.62 -3.22 7.31
CA LEU A 81 18.53 -4.18 7.19
C LEU A 81 17.51 -3.63 6.18
N TYR A 82 17.37 -4.28 5.03
CA TYR A 82 16.43 -3.85 4.00
C TYR A 82 14.98 -4.26 4.31
N TRP A 83 14.03 -3.37 4.03
CA TRP A 83 12.59 -3.64 4.10
C TRP A 83 11.87 -3.23 2.81
N GLU A 84 11.36 -4.23 2.11
CA GLU A 84 10.69 -4.07 0.80
C GLU A 84 9.41 -3.20 0.86
N HIS A 85 8.71 -3.16 1.99
CA HIS A 85 7.41 -2.48 2.10
C HIS A 85 7.51 -0.95 2.14
N SER A 86 8.69 -0.41 2.45
CA SER A 86 8.99 1.02 2.44
C SER A 86 10.18 1.38 1.57
N ASP A 87 10.83 0.40 0.93
CA ASP A 87 12.10 0.57 0.20
C ASP A 87 13.18 1.25 1.08
N GLU A 88 13.24 0.88 2.37
CA GLU A 88 14.19 1.46 3.32
C GLU A 88 15.22 0.42 3.77
N THR A 89 16.48 0.83 3.82
CA THR A 89 17.55 0.15 4.56
C THR A 89 17.69 0.81 5.91
N VAL A 90 17.51 0.06 6.99
CA VAL A 90 17.43 0.60 8.36
C VAL A 90 18.51 0.03 9.28
N LEU A 91 18.81 0.78 10.33
CA LEU A 91 19.57 0.32 11.50
C LEU A 91 18.71 0.44 12.77
N HIS A 92 19.13 -0.25 13.83
CA HIS A 92 18.42 -0.26 15.11
C HIS A 92 19.23 0.44 16.20
N ALA A 93 18.54 1.20 17.05
CA ALA A 93 19.09 1.76 18.29
C ALA A 93 18.38 1.12 19.49
N LEU A 94 19.09 0.24 20.22
CA LEU A 94 18.58 -0.47 21.41
C LEU A 94 18.98 0.22 22.71
N PHE A 95 18.00 0.61 23.52
CA PHE A 95 18.21 1.31 24.79
C PHE A 95 17.34 0.74 25.92
N THR A 96 17.08 -0.57 25.88
CA THR A 96 16.31 -1.28 26.90
C THR A 96 16.86 -1.05 28.33
N ASP A 97 18.18 -0.90 28.47
CA ASP A 97 18.84 -0.69 29.77
C ASP A 97 18.55 0.69 30.40
N LEU A 98 18.03 1.65 29.64
CA LEU A 98 17.53 2.91 30.18
C LEU A 98 16.14 2.68 30.78
N SER A 99 16.04 2.64 32.11
CA SER A 99 14.80 2.40 32.85
C SER A 99 14.39 3.56 33.76
N THR A 100 15.23 4.59 33.88
CA THR A 100 14.93 5.74 34.75
C THR A 100 13.75 6.53 34.16
N PRO A 101 12.68 6.78 34.93
CA PRO A 101 11.57 7.58 34.44
C PRO A 101 12.00 8.98 34.03
N GLY A 102 11.48 9.49 32.92
CA GLY A 102 11.85 10.79 32.35
C GLY A 102 11.41 10.97 30.90
N THR A 103 11.66 12.15 30.35
CA THR A 103 11.40 12.45 28.94
C THR A 103 12.72 12.57 28.20
N TYR A 104 12.87 11.83 27.11
CA TYR A 104 14.14 11.66 26.41
C TYR A 104 14.01 11.91 24.92
N ARG A 105 15.16 12.13 24.26
CA ARG A 105 15.31 12.05 22.80
C ARG A 105 16.61 11.35 22.41
N ILE A 106 16.63 10.70 21.26
CA ILE A 106 17.86 10.16 20.66
C ILE A 106 18.53 11.25 19.83
N GLU A 107 19.85 11.33 19.88
CA GLU A 107 20.68 12.20 19.05
C GLU A 107 21.81 11.41 18.39
N HIS A 108 22.09 11.72 17.12
CA HIS A 108 23.22 11.20 16.36
C HIS A 108 23.82 12.31 15.49
N PRO A 109 25.16 12.48 15.46
CA PRO A 109 25.80 13.61 14.78
C PRO A 109 25.51 13.67 13.28
N ASP A 110 25.40 12.51 12.61
CA ASP A 110 25.19 12.44 11.15
C ASP A 110 23.71 12.34 10.75
N LEU A 111 22.84 11.91 11.68
CA LEU A 111 21.44 11.57 11.36
C LEU A 111 20.44 12.55 11.99
N GLY A 112 20.84 13.31 13.02
CA GLY A 112 19.93 14.21 13.73
C GLY A 112 19.26 13.53 14.93
N GLU A 113 18.01 13.91 15.22
CA GLU A 113 17.33 13.54 16.47
C GLU A 113 15.98 12.83 16.27
N SER A 114 15.53 12.11 17.29
CA SER A 114 14.17 11.53 17.34
C SER A 114 13.12 12.56 17.79
N HIS A 115 11.83 12.24 17.65
CA HIS A 115 10.81 12.89 18.49
C HIS A 115 11.06 12.55 19.97
N PRO A 116 10.63 13.41 20.92
CA PRO A 116 10.71 13.09 22.33
C PRO A 116 9.78 11.91 22.67
N PHE A 117 10.19 11.12 23.67
CA PHE A 117 9.41 10.00 24.20
C PHE A 117 9.58 9.91 25.72
N GLU A 118 8.58 9.35 26.41
CA GLU A 118 8.60 9.16 27.86
C GLU A 118 9.09 7.75 28.23
N ILE A 119 9.75 7.62 29.39
CA ILE A 119 9.85 6.34 30.10
C ILE A 119 9.07 6.48 31.39
N SER A 120 8.03 5.67 31.58
CA SER A 120 7.12 5.75 32.72
C SER A 120 6.29 4.49 32.86
N GLU A 121 5.95 4.12 34.09
CA GLU A 121 5.05 2.99 34.38
C GLU A 121 3.62 3.26 33.88
N GLU A 122 3.24 4.53 33.74
CA GLU A 122 1.88 4.97 33.37
C GLU A 122 1.68 5.19 31.86
N VAL A 123 2.72 5.00 31.04
CA VAL A 123 2.70 5.42 29.63
C VAL A 123 1.60 4.70 28.83
N LEU A 124 1.43 3.40 29.09
CA LEU A 124 0.38 2.59 28.44
C LEU A 124 -0.97 2.75 29.13
N THR A 125 -1.01 3.18 30.39
CA THR A 125 -2.26 3.52 31.09
C THR A 125 -2.95 4.70 30.42
N GLU A 126 -2.20 5.74 30.03
CA GLU A 126 -2.79 6.88 29.30
C GLU A 126 -3.22 6.52 27.87
N VAL A 127 -2.50 5.63 27.17
CA VAL A 127 -2.93 5.10 25.87
C VAL A 127 -4.23 4.31 26.01
N SER A 128 -4.30 3.38 26.97
CA SER A 128 -5.50 2.59 27.27
C SER A 128 -6.69 3.47 27.65
N ARG A 129 -6.46 4.46 28.53
CA ARG A 129 -7.48 5.41 28.97
C ARG A 129 -8.02 6.21 27.79
N SER A 130 -7.14 6.76 26.96
CA SER A 130 -7.53 7.57 25.80
C SER A 130 -8.28 6.74 24.75
N ALA A 131 -7.78 5.55 24.44
CA ALA A 131 -8.39 4.64 23.47
C ALA A 131 -9.78 4.16 23.90
N LEU A 132 -10.00 3.89 25.19
CA LEU A 132 -11.31 3.52 25.72
C LEU A 132 -12.24 4.75 25.80
N LYS A 133 -11.70 5.91 26.16
CA LYS A 133 -12.46 7.17 26.19
C LYS A 133 -12.98 7.59 24.82
N ALA A 134 -12.32 7.20 23.74
CA ALA A 134 -12.75 7.44 22.36
C ALA A 134 -14.20 7.00 22.09
N TYR A 135 -14.62 5.86 22.66
CA TYR A 135 -15.99 5.35 22.53
C TYR A 135 -17.03 6.29 23.13
N TYR A 136 -16.73 6.93 24.27
CA TYR A 136 -17.60 7.93 24.87
C TYR A 136 -17.84 9.11 23.92
N PHE A 137 -16.77 9.63 23.28
CA PHE A 137 -16.90 10.72 22.31
C PHE A 137 -17.77 10.32 21.10
N ASN A 138 -17.74 9.04 20.72
CA ASN A 138 -18.52 8.48 19.61
C ASN A 138 -19.91 7.96 20.01
N ARG A 139 -20.37 8.10 21.27
CA ARG A 139 -21.73 7.68 21.65
C ARG A 139 -22.82 8.41 20.84
N ALA A 140 -23.69 7.64 20.20
CA ALA A 140 -24.91 8.14 19.57
C ALA A 140 -26.04 8.34 20.60
N SER A 141 -27.05 9.14 20.24
CA SER A 141 -28.29 9.33 21.01
C SER A 141 -28.13 9.95 22.41
N THR A 142 -26.99 10.58 22.69
CA THR A 142 -26.76 11.31 23.92
C THR A 142 -26.02 12.61 23.67
N GLU A 143 -26.24 13.58 24.56
CA GLU A 143 -25.35 14.71 24.72
C GLU A 143 -24.00 14.22 25.26
N ILE A 144 -22.92 14.81 24.77
CA ILE A 144 -21.56 14.63 25.27
C ILE A 144 -21.21 15.92 26.02
N THR A 145 -21.12 15.85 27.33
CA THR A 145 -21.11 17.07 28.17
C THR A 145 -19.70 17.48 28.59
N GLU A 146 -19.49 18.78 28.74
CA GLU A 146 -18.21 19.41 29.12
C GLU A 146 -17.50 18.77 30.34
N PRO A 147 -18.17 18.33 31.43
CA PRO A 147 -17.46 17.70 32.56
C PRO A 147 -16.69 16.42 32.22
N TYR A 148 -17.11 15.70 31.18
CA TYR A 148 -16.53 14.42 30.78
C TYR A 148 -15.77 14.49 29.46
N ALA A 149 -16.05 15.50 28.63
CA ALA A 149 -15.46 15.66 27.30
C ALA A 149 -14.60 16.91 27.15
N GLY A 150 -14.57 17.81 28.14
CA GLY A 150 -13.90 19.09 28.05
C GLY A 150 -14.28 19.83 26.76
N PRO A 151 -13.31 20.23 25.93
CA PRO A 151 -13.59 20.98 24.71
C PRO A 151 -14.39 20.20 23.67
N TRP A 152 -14.35 18.86 23.66
CA TRP A 152 -15.05 18.04 22.66
C TRP A 152 -16.52 17.76 23.02
N ALA A 153 -17.10 18.53 23.94
CA ALA A 153 -18.51 18.47 24.26
C ALA A 153 -19.38 18.82 23.04
N ARG A 154 -20.48 18.07 22.85
CA ARG A 154 -21.41 18.30 21.75
C ARG A 154 -22.86 18.02 22.15
N PRO A 155 -23.83 18.75 21.57
CA PRO A 155 -25.25 18.43 21.74
C PRO A 155 -25.59 17.00 21.28
N MET A 156 -26.73 16.50 21.76
CA MET A 156 -27.26 15.20 21.37
C MET A 156 -27.46 15.11 19.85
N GLY A 157 -26.84 14.11 19.22
CA GLY A 157 -27.08 13.73 17.83
C GLY A 157 -27.84 12.42 17.74
N HIS A 158 -28.73 12.30 16.75
CA HIS A 158 -29.50 11.10 16.45
C HIS A 158 -30.12 10.42 17.69
N PRO A 159 -31.20 10.98 18.27
CA PRO A 159 -31.90 10.35 19.41
C PRO A 159 -32.36 8.91 19.10
N ASP A 160 -32.61 8.62 17.82
CA ASP A 160 -33.06 7.32 17.29
C ASP A 160 -34.33 6.76 17.96
N ASP A 161 -35.16 7.64 18.54
CA ASP A 161 -36.47 7.28 19.12
C ASP A 161 -37.51 6.83 18.10
N ASN A 162 -37.29 7.18 16.82
CA ASN A 162 -38.21 6.95 15.71
C ASN A 162 -37.49 6.35 14.49
N ALA A 163 -36.56 5.41 14.72
CA ALA A 163 -35.92 4.66 13.63
C ALA A 163 -36.97 3.91 12.80
N MET A 164 -36.82 3.91 11.48
CA MET A 164 -37.79 3.37 10.53
C MET A 164 -37.37 2.02 9.97
N ILE A 165 -38.33 1.15 9.68
CA ILE A 165 -38.08 -0.08 8.94
C ILE A 165 -37.98 0.23 7.44
N HIS A 166 -36.83 -0.09 6.85
CA HIS A 166 -36.60 0.01 5.42
C HIS A 166 -37.43 -1.03 4.65
N SER A 167 -37.71 -0.81 3.35
CA SER A 167 -38.49 -1.77 2.57
C SER A 167 -37.83 -3.15 2.44
N SER A 168 -36.49 -3.21 2.52
CA SER A 168 -35.73 -4.46 2.52
C SER A 168 -35.80 -5.24 3.84
N ALA A 169 -36.27 -4.61 4.92
CA ALA A 169 -36.33 -5.21 6.26
C ALA A 169 -37.78 -5.48 6.72
N ALA A 170 -38.75 -5.21 5.85
CA ALA A 170 -40.16 -5.23 6.20
C ALA A 170 -40.67 -6.66 6.42
N THR A 171 -41.46 -6.83 7.49
CA THR A 171 -42.17 -8.07 7.82
C THR A 171 -43.67 -7.78 8.00
N GLU A 172 -44.48 -8.82 8.22
CA GLU A 172 -45.91 -8.65 8.54
C GLU A 172 -46.11 -7.83 9.82
N HIS A 173 -45.26 -8.05 10.83
CA HIS A 173 -45.34 -7.35 12.12
C HIS A 173 -44.70 -5.97 12.11
N ARG A 174 -43.70 -5.77 11.24
CA ARG A 174 -42.94 -4.52 11.09
C ARG A 174 -42.93 -4.12 9.61
N PRO A 175 -44.04 -3.55 9.09
CA PRO A 175 -44.12 -3.15 7.69
C PRO A 175 -43.23 -1.95 7.39
N VAL A 176 -43.05 -1.64 6.09
CA VAL A 176 -42.29 -0.47 5.62
C VAL A 176 -42.73 0.80 6.35
N GLY A 177 -41.76 1.56 6.89
CA GLY A 177 -42.01 2.81 7.61
C GLY A 177 -42.52 2.64 9.04
N TYR A 178 -42.66 1.41 9.55
CA TYR A 178 -42.87 1.17 10.97
C TYR A 178 -41.73 1.81 11.78
N THR A 179 -42.06 2.53 12.85
CA THR A 179 -41.08 3.22 13.70
C THR A 179 -40.84 2.50 15.01
N PHE A 180 -39.59 2.45 15.46
CA PHE A 180 -39.20 1.93 16.77
C PHE A 180 -38.04 2.73 17.36
N SER A 181 -37.85 2.62 18.68
CA SER A 181 -36.68 3.22 19.34
C SER A 181 -35.47 2.30 19.19
N SER A 182 -34.38 2.87 18.71
CA SER A 182 -33.07 2.22 18.52
C SER A 182 -31.93 3.15 18.99
N SER A 183 -32.16 3.79 20.14
CA SER A 183 -31.23 4.72 20.78
C SER A 183 -29.96 4.04 21.29
N LYS A 184 -28.94 4.85 21.60
CA LYS A 184 -27.59 4.48 22.07
C LYS A 184 -26.71 3.90 20.96
N GLY A 185 -25.66 3.16 21.32
CA GLY A 185 -24.65 2.66 20.40
C GLY A 185 -23.57 3.70 20.11
N TRP A 186 -22.57 3.29 19.35
CA TRP A 186 -21.49 4.16 18.88
C TRP A 186 -21.67 4.49 17.42
N TYR A 187 -21.33 5.72 17.05
CA TYR A 187 -20.98 6.02 15.66
C TYR A 187 -19.76 5.19 15.29
N ASP A 188 -19.88 4.48 14.18
CA ASP A 188 -18.96 3.41 13.82
C ASP A 188 -17.60 3.91 13.39
N ALA A 189 -17.59 4.95 12.57
CA ALA A 189 -16.37 5.46 11.98
C ALA A 189 -16.36 6.99 11.97
N GLY A 190 -15.88 7.57 10.88
CA GLY A 190 -16.02 9.00 10.63
C GLY A 190 -17.47 9.44 10.38
N ASP A 191 -18.38 8.49 10.10
CA ASP A 191 -19.79 8.71 9.82
C ASP A 191 -20.70 8.56 11.06
N PHE A 192 -22.01 8.77 10.90
CA PHE A 192 -22.97 8.72 12.00
C PHE A 192 -23.82 7.45 12.02
N ASN A 193 -23.45 6.43 11.27
CA ASN A 193 -24.22 5.19 11.18
C ASN A 193 -23.71 4.15 12.17
N LYS A 194 -24.51 3.10 12.39
CA LYS A 194 -24.23 2.05 13.40
C LYS A 194 -24.41 0.68 12.76
N TYR A 195 -23.40 -0.19 12.83
CA TYR A 195 -23.34 -1.44 12.07
C TYR A 195 -23.16 -2.63 13.01
N ILE A 196 -24.02 -3.65 12.89
CA ILE A 196 -24.00 -4.80 13.82
C ILE A 196 -22.78 -5.68 13.60
N VAL A 197 -22.37 -5.91 12.34
CA VAL A 197 -21.20 -6.74 12.02
C VAL A 197 -19.92 -6.14 12.63
N ASN A 198 -19.65 -4.85 12.36
CA ASN A 198 -18.47 -4.18 12.91
C ASN A 198 -18.53 -4.04 14.44
N SER A 199 -19.72 -3.80 14.99
CA SER A 199 -19.95 -3.84 16.44
C SER A 199 -19.74 -5.22 17.05
N GLY A 200 -19.89 -6.30 16.27
CA GLY A 200 -19.65 -7.68 16.70
C GLY A 200 -18.23 -7.88 17.22
N ILE A 201 -17.25 -7.78 16.32
CA ILE A 201 -15.83 -7.89 16.68
C ILE A 201 -15.42 -6.83 17.70
N THR A 202 -15.91 -5.59 17.57
CA THR A 202 -15.56 -4.50 18.50
C THR A 202 -15.98 -4.80 19.93
N THR A 203 -17.26 -5.13 20.11
CA THR A 203 -17.84 -5.33 21.44
C THR A 203 -17.25 -6.59 22.08
N TYR A 204 -17.02 -7.64 21.29
CA TYR A 204 -16.31 -8.82 21.76
C TYR A 204 -14.91 -8.50 22.26
N THR A 205 -14.10 -7.78 21.49
CA THR A 205 -12.70 -7.50 21.85
C THR A 205 -12.61 -6.70 23.14
N LEU A 206 -13.52 -5.75 23.38
CA LEU A 206 -13.60 -5.02 24.65
C LEU A 206 -14.08 -5.90 25.82
N LEU A 207 -15.07 -6.77 25.59
CA LEU A 207 -15.50 -7.76 26.59
C LEU A 207 -14.36 -8.73 26.94
N ALA A 208 -13.61 -9.18 25.94
CA ALA A 208 -12.45 -10.04 26.11
C ALA A 208 -11.32 -9.32 26.85
N ALA A 209 -11.11 -8.02 26.62
CA ALA A 209 -10.13 -7.24 27.37
C ALA A 209 -10.44 -7.27 28.87
N TYR A 210 -11.69 -7.02 29.26
CA TYR A 210 -12.14 -7.14 30.64
C TYR A 210 -12.07 -8.58 31.16
N GLU A 211 -12.59 -9.56 30.42
CA GLU A 211 -12.63 -10.97 30.84
C GLU A 211 -11.21 -11.55 31.03
N HIS A 212 -10.24 -11.09 30.24
CA HIS A 212 -8.86 -11.56 30.28
C HIS A 212 -7.99 -10.86 31.33
N PHE A 213 -8.24 -9.57 31.59
CA PHE A 213 -7.47 -8.72 32.49
C PHE A 213 -8.38 -7.92 33.43
N PRO A 214 -9.24 -8.59 34.24
CA PRO A 214 -10.29 -7.91 34.98
C PRO A 214 -9.75 -6.91 36.00
N ASN A 215 -8.67 -7.25 36.72
CA ASN A 215 -8.09 -6.38 37.75
C ASN A 215 -7.68 -5.01 37.17
N TYR A 216 -6.98 -5.01 36.03
CA TYR A 216 -6.54 -3.79 35.37
C TYR A 216 -7.72 -2.91 34.96
N PHE A 217 -8.73 -3.50 34.31
CA PHE A 217 -9.88 -2.74 33.83
C PHE A 217 -10.90 -2.38 34.92
N GLU A 218 -10.87 -3.04 36.09
CA GLU A 218 -11.61 -2.62 37.29
C GLU A 218 -11.02 -1.34 37.90
N GLU A 219 -9.71 -1.15 37.77
CA GLU A 219 -9.01 0.03 38.28
C GLU A 219 -8.92 1.17 37.27
N LEU A 220 -8.91 0.84 35.96
CA LEU A 220 -8.86 1.84 34.89
C LEU A 220 -10.13 2.68 34.85
N THR A 221 -10.00 3.96 35.19
CA THR A 221 -11.08 4.96 35.07
C THR A 221 -10.85 5.87 33.86
N VAL A 222 -11.92 6.16 33.12
CA VAL A 222 -11.89 7.00 31.90
C VAL A 222 -12.74 8.27 32.02
N ASN A 223 -13.28 8.56 33.21
CA ASN A 223 -14.08 9.76 33.49
C ASN A 223 -15.29 9.91 32.55
N ILE A 224 -16.20 8.94 32.54
CA ILE A 224 -17.49 8.95 31.83
C ILE A 224 -18.64 9.21 32.82
N PRO A 225 -19.87 9.51 32.34
CA PRO A 225 -21.01 9.75 33.24
C PRO A 225 -21.28 8.63 34.24
N GLU A 226 -20.96 7.39 33.87
CA GLU A 226 -21.14 6.22 34.70
C GLU A 226 -19.97 5.95 35.67
N SER A 227 -18.84 6.66 35.57
CA SER A 227 -17.67 6.42 36.42
C SER A 227 -18.02 6.50 37.90
N GLY A 228 -17.64 5.45 38.65
CA GLY A 228 -17.97 5.31 40.08
C GLY A 228 -19.35 4.70 40.36
N SER A 229 -20.02 4.13 39.35
CA SER A 229 -21.28 3.37 39.49
C SER A 229 -21.14 2.08 40.31
N GLY A 230 -19.91 1.57 40.47
CA GLY A 230 -19.62 0.23 40.99
C GLY A 230 -19.55 -0.85 39.90
N VAL A 231 -19.74 -0.45 38.63
CA VAL A 231 -19.42 -1.23 37.44
C VAL A 231 -18.14 -0.64 36.83
N PRO A 232 -17.18 -1.47 36.35
CA PRO A 232 -15.99 -0.99 35.67
C PRO A 232 -16.33 -0.13 34.45
N ASP A 233 -15.60 0.97 34.25
CA ASP A 233 -15.93 1.93 33.18
C ASP A 233 -15.92 1.28 31.78
N ILE A 234 -15.05 0.29 31.53
CA ILE A 234 -15.07 -0.47 30.26
C ILE A 234 -16.40 -1.18 30.04
N LEU A 235 -16.98 -1.76 31.11
CA LEU A 235 -18.28 -2.42 31.03
C LEU A 235 -19.40 -1.38 30.90
N ASP A 236 -19.35 -0.25 31.61
CA ASP A 236 -20.35 0.81 31.41
C ASP A 236 -20.36 1.32 29.96
N GLU A 237 -19.19 1.50 29.35
CA GLU A 237 -19.08 1.89 27.95
C GLU A 237 -19.58 0.78 27.00
N ILE A 238 -19.17 -0.48 27.19
CA ILE A 238 -19.68 -1.62 26.42
C ILE A 238 -21.21 -1.73 26.52
N ARG A 239 -21.77 -1.49 27.70
CA ARG A 239 -23.22 -1.56 27.94
C ARG A 239 -23.98 -0.54 27.10
N TRP A 240 -23.37 0.61 26.82
CA TRP A 240 -23.94 1.60 25.90
C TRP A 240 -24.20 1.02 24.51
N ASN A 241 -23.28 0.20 24.00
CA ASN A 241 -23.44 -0.46 22.70
C ASN A 241 -24.37 -1.66 22.75
N LEU A 242 -24.26 -2.50 23.80
CA LEU A 242 -25.12 -3.67 23.97
C LEU A 242 -26.61 -3.29 24.05
N ASP A 243 -26.93 -2.19 24.74
CA ASP A 243 -28.31 -1.69 24.83
C ASP A 243 -28.84 -1.27 23.45
N TRP A 244 -28.01 -0.74 22.55
CA TRP A 244 -28.40 -0.49 21.15
C TRP A 244 -28.52 -1.80 20.37
N MET A 245 -27.53 -2.68 20.44
CA MET A 245 -27.55 -3.96 19.70
C MET A 245 -28.83 -4.74 19.97
N ILE A 246 -29.31 -4.78 21.23
CA ILE A 246 -30.59 -5.44 21.60
C ILE A 246 -31.78 -4.87 20.84
N THR A 247 -31.81 -3.56 20.57
CA THR A 247 -32.92 -2.94 19.80
C THR A 247 -32.95 -3.38 18.34
N MET A 248 -31.83 -3.89 17.82
CA MET A 248 -31.68 -4.33 16.43
C MET A 248 -32.15 -5.77 16.20
N GLN A 249 -32.38 -6.54 17.26
CA GLN A 249 -33.05 -7.84 17.15
C GLN A 249 -34.56 -7.62 16.92
N ASP A 250 -35.12 -8.29 15.91
CA ASP A 250 -36.57 -8.31 15.74
C ASP A 250 -37.18 -9.25 16.80
N PRO A 251 -38.03 -8.73 17.71
CA PRO A 251 -38.57 -9.50 18.82
C PRO A 251 -39.57 -10.57 18.38
N HIS A 252 -39.97 -10.60 17.12
CA HIS A 252 -40.94 -11.57 16.60
C HIS A 252 -40.30 -12.84 16.05
N ASP A 253 -39.06 -12.79 15.57
CA ASP A 253 -38.40 -13.94 14.94
C ASP A 253 -36.94 -14.16 15.38
N GLY A 254 -36.29 -13.20 16.05
CA GLY A 254 -34.94 -13.34 16.57
C GLY A 254 -33.83 -12.90 15.63
N GLY A 255 -34.15 -12.61 14.36
CA GLY A 255 -33.18 -12.12 13.38
C GLY A 255 -32.80 -10.67 13.63
N VAL A 256 -31.56 -10.31 13.28
CA VAL A 256 -30.98 -9.00 13.60
C VAL A 256 -30.78 -8.18 12.33
N TYR A 257 -31.26 -6.93 12.35
CA TYR A 257 -31.06 -5.98 11.25
C TYR A 257 -29.58 -5.64 11.07
N HIS A 258 -29.12 -5.58 9.83
CA HIS A 258 -27.69 -5.47 9.54
C HIS A 258 -27.04 -4.17 10.05
N LYS A 259 -27.75 -3.04 9.90
CA LYS A 259 -27.30 -1.71 10.35
C LYS A 259 -28.47 -0.76 10.59
N LEU A 260 -28.22 0.27 11.40
CA LEU A 260 -29.08 1.44 11.54
C LEU A 260 -28.39 2.63 10.86
N THR A 261 -28.98 3.12 9.76
CA THR A 261 -28.28 4.00 8.83
C THR A 261 -29.18 5.09 8.24
N SER A 262 -28.59 6.23 7.87
CA SER A 262 -29.19 7.12 6.87
C SER A 262 -29.08 6.52 5.46
N PRO A 263 -29.90 6.96 4.48
CA PRO A 263 -29.76 6.53 3.10
C PRO A 263 -28.44 6.96 2.44
N GLN A 264 -27.88 8.09 2.89
CA GLN A 264 -26.67 8.71 2.33
C GLN A 264 -25.72 9.12 3.45
N PHE A 265 -24.42 9.18 3.16
CA PHE A 265 -23.44 9.75 4.09
C PHE A 265 -23.68 11.24 4.33
N SER A 266 -23.52 11.66 5.58
CA SER A 266 -23.62 13.06 5.98
C SER A 266 -22.37 13.83 5.56
N GLY A 267 -22.48 15.15 5.38
CA GLY A 267 -21.32 16.02 5.12
C GLY A 267 -20.48 16.28 6.39
N ILE A 268 -19.59 17.28 6.32
CA ILE A 268 -18.81 17.77 7.47
C ILE A 268 -19.73 18.62 8.37
N ILE A 269 -20.53 17.94 9.19
CA ILE A 269 -21.47 18.56 10.13
C ILE A 269 -21.40 17.87 11.49
N MET A 270 -21.88 18.55 12.53
CA MET A 270 -22.03 17.93 13.84
C MET A 270 -23.21 16.95 13.88
N PRO A 271 -23.17 15.91 14.72
CA PRO A 271 -24.24 14.91 14.82
C PRO A 271 -25.65 15.48 15.05
N HIS A 272 -25.79 16.58 15.81
CA HIS A 272 -27.08 17.21 16.10
C HIS A 272 -27.65 18.02 14.92
N GLN A 273 -26.84 18.29 13.90
CA GLN A 273 -27.25 19.02 12.70
C GLN A 273 -27.73 18.07 11.61
N ASP A 274 -27.38 16.78 11.72
CA ASP A 274 -27.88 15.76 10.82
C ASP A 274 -29.32 15.38 11.19
N ASN A 275 -30.24 15.72 10.29
CA ASN A 275 -31.67 15.45 10.44
C ASN A 275 -32.14 14.34 9.49
N SER A 276 -31.21 13.54 8.95
CA SER A 276 -31.52 12.45 8.03
C SER A 276 -32.41 11.40 8.69
N ALA A 277 -33.36 10.86 7.93
CA ALA A 277 -34.15 9.72 8.39
C ALA A 277 -33.24 8.50 8.62
N ARG A 278 -33.53 7.75 9.69
CA ARG A 278 -32.71 6.63 10.16
C ARG A 278 -33.46 5.33 9.91
N TYR A 279 -32.82 4.37 9.24
CA TYR A 279 -33.42 3.14 8.77
C TYR A 279 -32.70 1.91 9.31
N ALA A 280 -33.46 0.97 9.85
CA ALA A 280 -33.00 -0.40 9.99
C ALA A 280 -33.21 -1.13 8.66
N VAL A 281 -32.12 -1.66 8.11
CA VAL A 281 -32.11 -2.36 6.81
C VAL A 281 -32.23 -3.87 6.99
N GLN A 282 -32.27 -4.61 5.88
CA GLN A 282 -32.43 -6.06 5.83
C GLN A 282 -31.64 -6.79 6.94
N LYS A 283 -32.25 -7.82 7.52
CA LYS A 283 -31.55 -8.74 8.43
C LYS A 283 -30.52 -9.55 7.67
N SER A 284 -29.42 -9.92 8.32
CA SER A 284 -28.45 -10.85 7.72
C SER A 284 -28.01 -11.92 8.71
N THR A 285 -27.59 -13.06 8.18
CA THR A 285 -27.05 -14.17 8.99
C THR A 285 -25.79 -13.73 9.73
N ALA A 286 -24.89 -12.99 9.07
CA ALA A 286 -23.68 -12.43 9.67
C ALA A 286 -23.98 -11.53 10.88
N ALA A 287 -24.90 -10.56 10.71
CA ALA A 287 -25.29 -9.65 11.79
C ALA A 287 -25.94 -10.41 12.96
N THR A 288 -26.78 -11.39 12.64
CA THR A 288 -27.49 -12.20 13.65
C THR A 288 -26.52 -13.07 14.46
N LEU A 289 -25.51 -13.66 13.82
CA LEU A 289 -24.50 -14.49 14.50
C LEU A 289 -23.47 -13.66 15.27
N ASN A 290 -23.04 -12.51 14.74
CA ASN A 290 -22.23 -11.54 15.48
C ASN A 290 -22.93 -11.11 16.77
N PHE A 291 -24.23 -10.77 16.67
CA PHE A 291 -25.05 -10.46 17.83
C PHE A 291 -25.16 -11.64 18.81
N ALA A 292 -25.38 -12.87 18.32
CA ALA A 292 -25.46 -14.06 19.16
C ALA A 292 -24.17 -14.31 19.95
N GLY A 293 -23.01 -14.24 19.28
CA GLY A 293 -21.70 -14.39 19.93
C GLY A 293 -21.46 -13.33 21.01
N VAL A 294 -21.68 -12.06 20.69
CA VAL A 294 -21.53 -10.94 21.64
C VAL A 294 -22.48 -11.08 22.84
N MET A 295 -23.75 -11.40 22.61
CA MET A 295 -24.74 -11.51 23.70
C MET A 295 -24.46 -12.72 24.62
N ALA A 296 -23.90 -13.81 24.08
CA ALA A 296 -23.43 -14.93 24.90
C ALA A 296 -22.27 -14.50 25.83
N VAL A 297 -21.27 -13.78 25.30
CA VAL A 297 -20.17 -13.23 26.11
C VAL A 297 -20.68 -12.24 27.15
N ALA A 298 -21.51 -11.28 26.72
CA ALA A 298 -22.10 -10.29 27.61
C ALA A 298 -22.90 -10.95 28.75
N SER A 299 -23.64 -12.02 28.47
CA SER A 299 -24.38 -12.75 29.50
C SER A 299 -23.48 -13.22 30.64
N ARG A 300 -22.35 -13.86 30.34
CA ARG A 300 -21.44 -14.37 31.38
C ARG A 300 -20.65 -13.27 32.08
N VAL A 301 -20.21 -12.25 31.34
CA VAL A 301 -19.41 -11.13 31.89
C VAL A 301 -20.25 -10.24 32.82
N TYR A 302 -21.50 -9.93 32.47
CA TYR A 302 -22.35 -9.05 33.28
C TYR A 302 -23.05 -9.74 34.44
N ARG A 303 -22.98 -11.06 34.55
CA ARG A 303 -23.66 -11.81 35.62
C ARG A 303 -23.38 -11.29 37.05
N PRO A 304 -22.16 -10.85 37.41
CA PRO A 304 -21.88 -10.27 38.73
C PRO A 304 -22.50 -8.87 38.96
N TYR A 305 -22.79 -8.13 37.88
CA TYR A 305 -23.15 -6.71 37.92
C TYR A 305 -24.64 -6.46 37.66
N ASP A 306 -25.22 -7.17 36.68
CA ASP A 306 -26.60 -7.03 36.25
C ASP A 306 -27.15 -8.39 35.81
N ARG A 307 -27.73 -9.12 36.76
CA ARG A 307 -28.27 -10.46 36.53
C ARG A 307 -29.47 -10.45 35.57
N ASP A 308 -30.32 -9.43 35.64
CA ASP A 308 -31.51 -9.34 34.78
C ASP A 308 -31.11 -9.09 33.32
N PHE A 309 -30.05 -8.30 33.09
CA PHE A 309 -29.46 -8.20 31.76
C PHE A 309 -28.77 -9.49 31.32
N SER A 310 -27.99 -10.12 32.19
CA SER A 310 -27.32 -11.39 31.89
C SER A 310 -28.30 -12.46 31.37
N GLU A 311 -29.43 -12.64 32.06
CA GLU A 311 -30.47 -13.61 31.66
C GLU A 311 -31.14 -13.21 30.33
N ARG A 312 -31.38 -11.91 30.09
CA ARG A 312 -31.93 -11.41 28.82
C ARG A 312 -30.94 -11.54 27.65
N ALA A 313 -29.66 -11.27 27.87
CA ALA A 313 -28.63 -11.38 26.85
C ALA A 313 -28.47 -12.84 26.39
N LEU A 314 -28.48 -13.81 27.31
CA LEU A 314 -28.45 -15.22 26.93
C LEU A 314 -29.68 -15.61 26.11
N ALA A 315 -30.88 -15.24 26.54
CA ALA A 315 -32.10 -15.53 25.79
C ALA A 315 -32.09 -14.90 24.39
N ALA A 316 -31.57 -13.68 24.26
CA ALA A 316 -31.42 -13.00 22.99
C ALA A 316 -30.41 -13.71 22.07
N ALA A 317 -29.29 -14.19 22.62
CA ALA A 317 -28.27 -14.96 21.89
C ALA A 317 -28.84 -16.28 21.35
N GLU A 318 -29.56 -17.03 22.18
CA GLU A 318 -30.19 -18.29 21.78
C GLU A 318 -31.27 -18.07 20.72
N PHE A 319 -32.07 -16.99 20.83
CA PHE A 319 -33.09 -16.67 19.83
C PHE A 319 -32.49 -16.30 18.47
N ALA A 320 -31.41 -15.51 18.48
CA ALA A 320 -30.65 -15.18 17.28
C ALA A 320 -30.01 -16.42 16.64
N TRP A 321 -29.44 -17.31 17.45
CA TRP A 321 -28.90 -18.58 16.98
C TRP A 321 -29.94 -19.45 16.26
N GLN A 322 -31.15 -19.58 16.83
CA GLN A 322 -32.23 -20.34 16.18
C GLN A 322 -32.63 -19.71 14.84
N TRP A 323 -32.77 -18.39 14.77
CA TRP A 323 -33.07 -17.70 13.52
C TRP A 323 -31.99 -17.93 12.45
N ALA A 324 -30.71 -17.90 12.85
CA ALA A 324 -29.61 -18.14 11.92
C ALA A 324 -29.59 -19.57 11.37
N LEU A 325 -29.97 -20.58 12.18
CA LEU A 325 -30.12 -21.96 11.71
C LEU A 325 -31.24 -22.11 10.66
N GLU A 326 -32.32 -21.34 10.79
CA GLU A 326 -33.43 -21.31 9.82
C GLU A 326 -33.08 -20.51 8.55
N HIS A 327 -32.13 -19.58 8.66
CA HIS A 327 -31.69 -18.69 7.59
C HIS A 327 -30.16 -18.70 7.44
N PRO A 328 -29.56 -19.84 7.04
CA PRO A 328 -28.10 -20.03 7.13
C PRO A 328 -27.29 -19.27 6.07
N ASN A 329 -27.94 -18.72 5.02
CA ASN A 329 -27.27 -18.12 3.87
C ASN A 329 -27.93 -16.78 3.45
N LEU A 330 -28.46 -16.00 4.41
CA LEU A 330 -29.03 -14.68 4.12
C LEU A 330 -27.95 -13.61 4.25
N TYR A 331 -27.23 -13.39 3.13
CA TYR A 331 -26.18 -12.39 3.02
C TYR A 331 -26.75 -11.00 2.77
N TYR A 332 -26.18 -9.98 3.42
CA TYR A 332 -26.46 -8.58 3.08
C TYR A 332 -25.64 -8.21 1.85
N ARG A 333 -26.31 -7.81 0.76
CA ARG A 333 -25.68 -7.35 -0.49
C ARG A 333 -26.33 -6.03 -0.89
N GLN A 334 -25.65 -4.93 -0.61
CA GLN A 334 -26.23 -3.59 -0.69
C GLN A 334 -26.69 -3.22 -2.10
N ASP A 335 -25.86 -3.50 -3.11
CA ASP A 335 -26.20 -3.18 -4.50
C ASP A 335 -27.41 -3.98 -5.00
N ALA A 336 -27.48 -5.27 -4.65
CA ALA A 336 -28.63 -6.10 -4.99
C ALA A 336 -29.89 -5.64 -4.24
N MET A 337 -29.76 -5.26 -2.97
CA MET A 337 -30.85 -4.70 -2.19
C MET A 337 -31.40 -3.41 -2.81
N ASN A 338 -30.53 -2.49 -3.22
CA ASN A 338 -30.93 -1.20 -3.80
C ASN A 338 -31.63 -1.34 -5.18
N GLN A 339 -31.41 -2.44 -5.90
CA GLN A 339 -32.15 -2.72 -7.14
C GLN A 339 -33.65 -2.99 -6.91
N GLU A 340 -34.03 -3.46 -5.71
CA GLU A 340 -35.38 -3.90 -5.40
C GLU A 340 -36.10 -3.02 -4.36
N HIS A 341 -35.36 -2.15 -3.66
CA HIS A 341 -35.82 -1.46 -2.47
C HIS A 341 -35.44 0.03 -2.48
N SER A 342 -36.20 0.83 -1.73
CA SER A 342 -36.04 2.29 -1.69
C SER A 342 -36.36 2.84 -0.29
N PRO A 343 -35.68 3.91 0.17
CA PRO A 343 -34.59 4.64 -0.51
C PRO A 343 -33.28 3.83 -0.62
N ASP A 344 -32.51 4.09 -1.66
CA ASP A 344 -31.18 3.49 -1.83
C ASP A 344 -30.29 3.82 -0.63
N ILE A 345 -29.59 2.81 -0.13
CA ILE A 345 -28.63 2.92 0.97
C ILE A 345 -27.23 2.85 0.38
N VAL A 346 -26.42 3.89 0.57
CA VAL A 346 -25.05 3.98 0.02
C VAL A 346 -23.97 4.13 1.11
N THR A 347 -24.34 3.95 2.37
CA THR A 347 -23.40 3.96 3.50
C THR A 347 -22.58 2.67 3.57
N GLY A 348 -21.60 2.59 4.49
CA GLY A 348 -20.68 1.44 4.61
C GLY A 348 -21.39 0.09 4.60
N GLU A 349 -20.91 -0.88 3.83
CA GLU A 349 -21.65 -2.12 3.60
C GLU A 349 -21.51 -3.10 4.77
N TYR A 350 -20.28 -3.40 5.20
CA TYR A 350 -19.96 -4.52 6.11
C TYR A 350 -20.59 -5.86 5.66
N GLY A 351 -20.62 -6.06 4.34
CA GLY A 351 -21.18 -7.25 3.71
C GLY A 351 -20.26 -8.45 3.87
N ASP A 352 -20.82 -9.57 4.29
CA ASP A 352 -20.14 -10.85 4.34
C ASP A 352 -20.83 -11.86 3.42
N SER A 353 -20.04 -12.57 2.63
CA SER A 353 -20.49 -13.61 1.69
C SER A 353 -20.22 -15.03 2.17
N ASN A 354 -19.57 -15.20 3.32
CA ASN A 354 -19.27 -16.47 3.96
C ASN A 354 -19.47 -16.36 5.46
N VAL A 355 -20.59 -16.89 5.96
CA VAL A 355 -20.93 -16.80 7.39
C VAL A 355 -20.45 -17.98 8.24
N SER A 356 -19.57 -18.82 7.69
CA SER A 356 -19.14 -20.04 8.35
C SER A 356 -18.35 -19.73 9.62
N ASP A 357 -17.57 -18.65 9.64
CA ASP A 357 -16.82 -18.23 10.82
C ASP A 357 -17.68 -17.62 11.92
N GLU A 358 -18.69 -16.81 11.59
CA GLU A 358 -19.63 -16.32 12.60
C GLU A 358 -20.41 -17.47 13.21
N PHE A 359 -20.75 -18.49 12.43
CA PHE A 359 -21.38 -19.69 12.96
C PHE A 359 -20.47 -20.41 13.95
N ASP A 360 -19.19 -20.60 13.59
CA ASP A 360 -18.21 -21.27 14.44
C ASP A 360 -17.98 -20.45 15.73
N TRP A 361 -17.91 -19.12 15.62
CA TRP A 361 -17.73 -18.22 16.74
C TRP A 361 -18.95 -18.17 17.67
N ALA A 362 -20.14 -17.91 17.15
CA ALA A 362 -21.37 -17.88 17.96
C ALA A 362 -21.61 -19.23 18.67
N ALA A 363 -21.35 -20.35 17.99
CA ALA A 363 -21.44 -21.68 18.58
C ALA A 363 -20.44 -21.86 19.74
N ALA A 364 -19.20 -21.40 19.57
CA ALA A 364 -18.19 -21.47 20.63
C ALA A 364 -18.60 -20.64 21.85
N GLU A 365 -19.10 -19.41 21.65
CA GLU A 365 -19.53 -18.55 22.76
C GLU A 365 -20.75 -19.09 23.50
N LEU A 366 -21.74 -19.63 22.78
CA LEU A 366 -22.90 -20.30 23.38
C LEU A 366 -22.49 -21.57 24.13
N TYR A 367 -21.60 -22.38 23.55
CA TYR A 367 -21.02 -23.56 24.20
C TYR A 367 -20.32 -23.20 25.52
N ILE A 368 -19.44 -22.21 25.51
CA ILE A 368 -18.72 -21.73 26.71
C ILE A 368 -19.71 -21.23 27.78
N THR A 369 -20.70 -20.45 27.36
CA THR A 369 -21.62 -19.75 28.28
C THR A 369 -22.63 -20.71 28.92
N THR A 370 -23.12 -21.69 28.17
CA THR A 370 -24.18 -22.63 28.62
C THR A 370 -23.64 -23.95 29.16
N GLY A 371 -22.48 -24.39 28.68
CA GLY A 371 -21.98 -25.75 28.90
C GLY A 371 -22.73 -26.83 28.10
N ASP A 372 -23.56 -26.46 27.12
CA ASP A 372 -24.29 -27.42 26.28
C ASP A 372 -23.45 -27.84 25.05
N ASP A 373 -23.06 -29.11 25.02
CA ASP A 373 -22.30 -29.74 23.93
C ASP A 373 -23.03 -29.69 22.58
N SER A 374 -24.35 -29.42 22.56
CA SER A 374 -25.12 -29.31 21.32
C SER A 374 -24.58 -28.22 20.39
N TYR A 375 -24.11 -27.08 20.92
CA TYR A 375 -23.50 -26.00 20.15
C TYR A 375 -22.16 -26.42 19.55
N TRP A 376 -21.32 -27.11 20.32
CA TRP A 376 -20.05 -27.67 19.85
C TRP A 376 -20.27 -28.64 18.68
N HIS A 377 -21.25 -29.53 18.81
CA HIS A 377 -21.59 -30.52 17.79
C HIS A 377 -22.26 -29.93 16.56
N ALA A 378 -23.08 -28.89 16.70
CA ALA A 378 -23.77 -28.24 15.59
C ALA A 378 -22.80 -27.70 14.51
N ARG A 379 -21.61 -27.28 14.92
CA ARG A 379 -20.55 -26.77 14.03
C ARG A 379 -19.34 -27.68 13.91
N ASN A 380 -19.34 -28.81 14.61
CA ASN A 380 -18.23 -29.76 14.62
C ASN A 380 -16.88 -29.06 14.89
N LEU A 381 -16.84 -28.21 15.92
CA LEU A 381 -15.72 -27.30 16.19
C LEU A 381 -14.37 -28.01 16.34
N GLY A 382 -14.37 -29.27 16.77
CA GLY A 382 -13.15 -30.10 16.85
C GLY A 382 -12.45 -30.35 15.51
N ASN A 383 -13.18 -30.23 14.39
CA ASN A 383 -12.67 -30.50 13.03
C ASN A 383 -12.46 -29.24 12.18
N VAL A 384 -12.73 -28.04 12.71
CA VAL A 384 -12.39 -26.78 12.01
C VAL A 384 -10.87 -26.69 11.94
N HIS A 385 -10.25 -26.53 10.76
CA HIS A 385 -8.78 -26.51 10.55
C HIS A 385 -8.23 -25.11 10.27
N GLY A 386 -7.02 -24.82 10.76
CA GLY A 386 -6.38 -23.49 10.68
C GLY A 386 -7.11 -22.41 11.49
N ILE A 387 -6.39 -21.32 11.81
CA ILE A 387 -6.97 -20.04 12.22
C ILE A 387 -6.22 -18.93 11.49
N THR A 388 -6.86 -17.78 11.32
CA THR A 388 -6.26 -16.57 10.74
C THR A 388 -6.18 -15.48 11.81
N ILE A 389 -5.87 -14.26 11.38
CA ILE A 389 -5.99 -13.05 12.21
C ILE A 389 -7.45 -12.62 12.25
N PRO A 390 -7.98 -12.18 13.41
CA PRO A 390 -9.35 -11.69 13.50
C PRO A 390 -9.53 -10.38 12.74
N ALA A 391 -10.64 -10.28 12.01
CA ALA A 391 -11.12 -9.08 11.36
C ALA A 391 -12.65 -9.12 11.29
N TRP A 392 -13.31 -8.00 10.96
CA TRP A 392 -14.78 -7.98 10.87
C TRP A 392 -15.39 -9.01 9.89
N PRO A 393 -14.76 -9.38 8.75
CA PRO A 393 -15.25 -10.44 7.86
C PRO A 393 -14.63 -11.81 8.18
N GLN A 394 -13.90 -11.91 9.30
CA GLN A 394 -13.28 -13.16 9.73
C GLN A 394 -13.16 -13.23 11.25
N VAL A 395 -14.22 -13.71 11.88
CA VAL A 395 -14.36 -13.75 13.36
C VAL A 395 -14.10 -15.12 14.01
N ARG A 396 -13.81 -16.17 13.23
CA ARG A 396 -13.46 -17.51 13.74
C ARG A 396 -12.29 -17.48 14.73
N PRO A 397 -11.22 -16.68 14.54
CA PRO A 397 -10.14 -16.63 15.52
C PRO A 397 -10.63 -16.24 16.92
N LEU A 398 -11.66 -15.39 17.04
CA LEU A 398 -12.26 -15.00 18.32
C LEU A 398 -12.80 -16.22 19.08
N ALA A 399 -13.37 -17.20 18.37
CA ALA A 399 -13.81 -18.47 18.94
C ALA A 399 -12.67 -19.19 19.67
N TRP A 400 -11.50 -19.27 19.02
CA TRP A 400 -10.33 -19.96 19.57
C TRP A 400 -9.71 -19.18 20.72
N VAL A 401 -9.74 -17.85 20.67
CA VAL A 401 -9.31 -16.99 21.79
C VAL A 401 -10.17 -17.29 23.03
N SER A 402 -11.50 -17.29 22.91
CA SER A 402 -12.41 -17.59 24.03
C SER A 402 -12.27 -19.03 24.53
N LEU A 403 -12.23 -20.01 23.61
CA LEU A 403 -12.05 -21.42 23.98
C LEU A 403 -10.73 -21.64 24.72
N ALA A 404 -9.64 -21.01 24.25
CA ALA A 404 -8.36 -21.07 24.92
C ALA A 404 -8.44 -20.44 26.30
N HIS A 405 -9.04 -19.25 26.45
CA HIS A 405 -9.20 -18.59 27.75
C HIS A 405 -9.98 -19.46 28.75
N HIS A 406 -11.05 -20.13 28.31
CA HIS A 406 -11.90 -20.96 29.17
C HIS A 406 -11.51 -22.44 29.25
N ARG A 407 -10.35 -22.82 28.74
CA ARG A 407 -9.85 -24.22 28.64
C ARG A 407 -10.04 -25.09 29.89
N ASP A 408 -9.91 -24.51 31.08
CA ASP A 408 -10.01 -25.23 32.35
C ASP A 408 -11.46 -25.58 32.77
N ARG A 409 -12.45 -25.05 32.06
CA ARG A 409 -13.89 -25.19 32.35
C ARG A 409 -14.68 -25.80 31.19
N LEU A 410 -14.02 -26.11 30.07
CA LEU A 410 -14.68 -26.74 28.92
C LEU A 410 -15.11 -28.18 29.25
N THR A 411 -16.13 -28.66 28.55
CA THR A 411 -16.61 -30.04 28.68
C THR A 411 -15.64 -31.02 28.00
N PRO A 412 -15.74 -32.34 28.26
CA PRO A 412 -14.90 -33.34 27.59
C PRO A 412 -15.08 -33.43 26.07
N ALA A 413 -16.08 -32.78 25.48
CA ALA A 413 -16.25 -32.69 24.03
C ALA A 413 -15.14 -31.87 23.36
N ALA A 414 -14.54 -30.91 24.09
CA ALA A 414 -13.49 -30.04 23.60
C ALA A 414 -12.09 -30.65 23.82
N ASN A 415 -11.30 -30.74 22.74
CA ASN A 415 -9.90 -31.11 22.85
C ASN A 415 -9.05 -29.87 23.19
N VAL A 416 -8.71 -29.71 24.47
CA VAL A 416 -7.93 -28.57 24.98
C VAL A 416 -6.57 -28.46 24.29
N GLY A 417 -5.85 -29.57 24.10
CA GLY A 417 -4.53 -29.52 23.45
C GLY A 417 -4.58 -29.07 22.00
N HIS A 418 -5.68 -29.39 21.30
CA HIS A 418 -5.92 -28.89 19.94
C HIS A 418 -6.28 -27.40 19.91
N ILE A 419 -7.02 -26.92 20.91
CA ILE A 419 -7.37 -25.50 21.06
C ILE A 419 -6.10 -24.67 21.33
N THR A 420 -5.30 -25.06 22.32
CA THR A 420 -4.09 -24.32 22.68
C THR A 420 -3.04 -24.39 21.58
N GLY A 421 -2.86 -25.57 20.97
CA GLY A 421 -1.89 -25.76 19.89
C GLY A 421 -2.13 -24.86 18.67
N ARG A 422 -3.38 -24.45 18.39
CA ARG A 422 -3.70 -23.51 17.29
C ARG A 422 -3.29 -22.08 17.57
N ILE A 423 -3.59 -21.61 18.78
CA ILE A 423 -3.16 -20.29 19.23
C ILE A 423 -1.64 -20.23 19.25
N GLU A 424 -0.98 -21.27 19.79
CA GLU A 424 0.47 -21.39 19.81
C GLU A 424 1.07 -21.40 18.39
N GLN A 425 0.49 -22.14 17.45
CA GLN A 425 0.94 -22.16 16.06
C GLN A 425 0.87 -20.78 15.41
N MET A 426 -0.26 -20.09 15.52
CA MET A 426 -0.44 -18.74 14.99
C MET A 426 0.52 -17.73 15.64
N ALA A 427 0.65 -17.77 16.98
CA ALA A 427 1.56 -16.88 17.68
C ALA A 427 3.04 -17.12 17.30
N ASN A 428 3.43 -18.37 17.07
CA ASN A 428 4.78 -18.68 16.58
C ASN A 428 5.01 -18.21 15.14
N GLU A 429 4.01 -18.31 14.26
CA GLU A 429 4.08 -17.75 12.91
C GLU A 429 4.31 -16.24 12.94
N LEU A 430 3.54 -15.52 13.78
CA LEU A 430 3.68 -14.08 13.96
C LEU A 430 5.01 -13.69 14.61
N LEU A 431 5.51 -14.48 15.57
CA LEU A 431 6.82 -14.27 16.17
C LEU A 431 7.94 -14.45 15.15
N ASN A 432 7.83 -15.44 14.26
CA ASN A 432 8.78 -15.63 13.17
C ASN A 432 8.74 -14.46 12.18
N ALA A 433 7.54 -13.97 11.84
CA ALA A 433 7.38 -12.77 11.01
C ALA A 433 8.05 -11.54 11.65
N HIS A 434 7.84 -11.33 12.95
CA HIS A 434 8.51 -10.27 13.73
C HIS A 434 10.03 -10.36 13.65
N ASN A 435 10.61 -11.55 13.85
CA ASN A 435 12.06 -11.76 13.83
C ASN A 435 12.70 -11.55 12.45
N ASN A 436 11.93 -11.69 11.36
CA ASN A 436 12.42 -11.52 10.01
C ASN A 436 12.15 -10.12 9.43
N SER A 437 11.55 -9.22 10.22
CA SER A 437 11.21 -7.87 9.79
C SER A 437 12.30 -6.87 10.18
N ALA A 438 12.76 -6.07 9.22
CA ALA A 438 13.71 -4.99 9.48
C ALA A 438 13.13 -3.88 10.38
N TYR A 439 11.80 -3.70 10.42
CA TYR A 439 11.12 -2.82 11.38
C TYR A 439 10.68 -3.54 12.67
N LEU A 440 11.02 -4.83 12.80
CA LEU A 440 10.65 -5.70 13.91
C LEU A 440 9.14 -5.73 14.14
N MET A 441 8.34 -5.89 13.08
CA MET A 441 6.89 -6.03 13.16
C MET A 441 6.43 -7.34 12.53
N SER A 442 5.25 -7.80 12.91
CA SER A 442 4.68 -9.05 12.39
C SER A 442 3.84 -8.90 11.12
N MET A 443 3.63 -7.66 10.63
CA MET A 443 2.95 -7.41 9.35
C MET A 443 3.93 -7.49 8.16
N GLY A 444 3.40 -7.75 6.98
CA GLY A 444 4.12 -7.68 5.70
C GLY A 444 4.73 -9.01 5.25
N TYR A 445 4.80 -10.02 6.11
CA TYR A 445 5.38 -11.34 5.81
C TYR A 445 4.58 -12.16 4.76
N ARG A 446 3.41 -11.65 4.34
CA ARG A 446 2.57 -12.23 3.27
C ARG A 446 2.52 -11.30 2.04
N GLY A 447 3.68 -10.81 1.59
CA GLY A 447 3.81 -10.03 0.35
C GLY A 447 3.07 -8.70 0.36
N GLY A 448 3.05 -8.00 1.50
CA GLY A 448 2.42 -6.67 1.63
C GLY A 448 0.89 -6.68 1.79
N GLY A 449 0.26 -7.86 1.80
CA GLY A 449 -1.20 -8.01 1.94
C GLY A 449 -1.81 -7.52 3.26
N ASP A 450 -1.00 -7.10 4.24
CA ASP A 450 -1.46 -6.56 5.52
C ASP A 450 -1.69 -5.03 5.48
N PHE A 451 -1.16 -4.32 4.46
CA PHE A 451 -1.35 -2.87 4.25
C PHE A 451 -2.67 -2.55 3.55
N VAL A 452 -3.76 -2.95 4.21
CA VAL A 452 -5.15 -2.75 3.77
C VAL A 452 -5.79 -1.53 4.44
N TRP A 453 -6.99 -1.15 4.00
CA TRP A 453 -7.80 -0.16 4.71
C TRP A 453 -8.07 -0.66 6.15
N GLY A 454 -7.46 0.00 7.13
CA GLY A 454 -7.45 -0.43 8.54
C GLY A 454 -6.22 -1.26 8.95
N SER A 455 -5.10 -1.16 8.23
CA SER A 455 -3.85 -1.89 8.51
C SER A 455 -3.32 -1.70 9.93
N ASN A 456 -3.55 -0.55 10.57
CA ASN A 456 -3.19 -0.38 11.99
C ASN A 456 -3.94 -1.35 12.90
N SER A 457 -5.20 -1.67 12.58
CA SER A 457 -5.94 -2.72 13.28
C SER A 457 -5.40 -4.12 12.99
N VAL A 458 -4.83 -4.36 11.81
CA VAL A 458 -4.16 -5.63 11.49
C VAL A 458 -2.96 -5.83 12.41
N ALA A 459 -2.10 -4.81 12.56
CA ALA A 459 -0.97 -4.84 13.49
C ALA A 459 -1.40 -5.15 14.93
N LEU A 460 -2.46 -4.50 15.41
CA LEU A 460 -2.98 -4.69 16.76
C LEU A 460 -3.66 -6.07 16.93
N ASN A 461 -4.31 -6.60 15.90
CA ASN A 461 -4.87 -7.95 15.93
C ASN A 461 -3.79 -9.04 15.88
N HIS A 462 -2.65 -8.80 15.23
CA HIS A 462 -1.47 -9.66 15.36
C HIS A 462 -0.98 -9.66 16.82
N SER A 463 -0.90 -8.48 17.46
CA SER A 463 -0.56 -8.38 18.89
C SER A 463 -1.53 -9.11 19.79
N LEU A 464 -2.84 -9.04 19.53
CA LEU A 464 -3.84 -9.80 20.28
C LEU A 464 -3.55 -11.31 20.26
N MET A 465 -3.20 -11.85 19.09
CA MET A 465 -2.87 -13.27 18.93
C MET A 465 -1.54 -13.65 19.60
N LEU A 466 -0.51 -12.80 19.47
CA LEU A 466 0.77 -12.95 20.18
C LEU A 466 0.58 -12.96 21.70
N LEU A 467 -0.26 -12.07 22.23
CA LEU A 467 -0.60 -12.02 23.66
C LEU A 467 -1.35 -13.27 24.11
N GLN A 468 -2.21 -13.88 23.27
CA GLN A 468 -2.79 -15.18 23.62
C GLN A 468 -1.72 -16.28 23.67
N GLY A 469 -0.79 -16.30 22.72
CA GLY A 469 0.36 -17.22 22.74
C GLY A 469 1.19 -17.06 24.02
N TYR A 470 1.49 -15.82 24.41
CA TYR A 470 2.16 -15.51 25.67
C TYR A 470 1.38 -16.05 26.88
N ARG A 471 0.07 -15.81 26.97
CA ARG A 471 -0.78 -16.28 28.09
C ARG A 471 -0.86 -17.80 28.20
N LEU A 472 -0.62 -18.53 27.11
CA LEU A 472 -0.59 -20.00 27.12
C LEU A 472 0.80 -20.55 27.47
N THR A 473 1.86 -19.92 26.96
CA THR A 473 3.22 -20.50 26.98
C THR A 473 4.16 -19.84 27.97
N GLY A 474 3.90 -18.60 28.39
CA GLY A 474 4.82 -17.76 29.15
C GLY A 474 6.01 -17.22 28.33
N ASN A 475 6.02 -17.39 27.01
CA ASN A 475 7.15 -16.99 26.16
C ASN A 475 7.25 -15.45 26.02
N GLY A 476 8.17 -14.84 26.77
CA GLY A 476 8.39 -13.38 26.79
C GLY A 476 8.59 -12.74 25.41
N SER A 477 9.22 -13.44 24.46
CA SER A 477 9.42 -12.92 23.10
C SER A 477 8.09 -12.63 22.37
N MET A 478 7.00 -13.33 22.70
CA MET A 478 5.68 -13.03 22.13
C MET A 478 5.10 -11.74 22.69
N LEU A 479 5.37 -11.41 23.96
CA LEU A 479 4.97 -10.13 24.56
C LEU A 479 5.76 -8.97 23.93
N ASP A 480 7.06 -9.15 23.72
CA ASP A 480 7.90 -8.14 23.09
C ASP A 480 7.51 -7.91 21.61
N ALA A 481 7.20 -8.99 20.87
CA ALA A 481 6.66 -8.89 19.52
C ALA A 481 5.29 -8.18 19.48
N ALA A 482 4.42 -8.44 20.46
CA ALA A 482 3.13 -7.74 20.58
C ALA A 482 3.32 -6.24 20.86
N GLN A 483 4.28 -5.89 21.72
CA GLN A 483 4.64 -4.49 21.97
C GLN A 483 5.24 -3.83 20.73
N ALA A 484 6.06 -4.55 19.97
CA ALA A 484 6.69 -4.00 18.79
C ALA A 484 5.69 -3.55 17.70
N ASN A 485 4.59 -4.28 17.52
CA ASN A 485 3.47 -3.83 16.69
C ASN A 485 2.72 -2.63 17.29
N LEU A 486 2.62 -2.53 18.62
CA LEU A 486 2.04 -1.34 19.28
C LEU A 486 2.97 -0.12 19.11
N ASP A 487 4.28 -0.29 19.25
CA ASP A 487 5.29 0.74 18.98
C ASP A 487 5.18 1.23 17.53
N TYR A 488 4.92 0.32 16.58
CA TYR A 488 4.64 0.68 15.18
C TYR A 488 3.44 1.63 15.09
N VAL A 489 2.30 1.30 15.71
CA VAL A 489 1.11 2.17 15.70
C VAL A 489 1.39 3.51 16.38
N LEU A 490 2.27 3.54 17.38
CA LEU A 490 2.61 4.73 18.17
C LEU A 490 3.83 5.52 17.65
N GLY A 491 4.34 5.23 16.45
CA GLY A 491 5.35 6.08 15.78
C GLY A 491 6.60 5.38 15.26
N ARG A 492 6.83 4.11 15.63
CA ARG A 492 7.99 3.32 15.17
C ARG A 492 7.71 2.69 13.79
N ASN A 493 7.35 3.54 12.84
CA ASN A 493 6.95 3.15 11.49
C ASN A 493 7.58 4.11 10.44
N PRO A 494 7.61 3.74 9.15
CA PRO A 494 8.23 4.56 8.11
C PRO A 494 7.66 5.98 8.01
N THR A 495 6.33 6.13 8.16
CA THR A 495 5.67 7.46 8.09
C THR A 495 6.12 8.40 9.22
N GLY A 496 6.50 7.83 10.37
CA GLY A 496 6.84 8.55 11.59
C GLY A 496 5.63 9.15 12.32
N TYR A 497 4.39 8.77 11.99
CA TYR A 497 3.21 9.17 12.75
C TYR A 497 2.93 8.21 13.89
N SER A 498 2.62 8.74 15.07
CA SER A 498 1.77 8.05 16.02
C SER A 498 0.34 8.10 15.50
N PHE A 499 -0.21 6.98 15.05
CA PHE A 499 -1.52 6.91 14.40
C PHE A 499 -2.72 7.05 15.35
N VAL A 500 -2.49 7.47 16.59
CA VAL A 500 -3.53 7.70 17.60
C VAL A 500 -3.63 9.20 17.86
N THR A 501 -4.77 9.79 17.51
CA THR A 501 -5.05 11.22 17.70
C THR A 501 -4.74 11.69 19.14
N GLY A 502 -3.94 12.75 19.26
CA GLY A 502 -3.56 13.33 20.55
C GLY A 502 -2.51 12.56 21.35
N ILE A 503 -1.98 11.46 20.82
CA ILE A 503 -0.87 10.69 21.41
C ILE A 503 0.36 10.85 20.52
N GLY A 504 1.50 11.21 21.14
CA GLY A 504 2.77 11.43 20.45
C GLY A 504 2.93 12.84 19.90
N SER A 505 4.14 13.15 19.43
CA SER A 505 4.48 14.50 18.92
C SER A 505 3.97 14.74 17.51
N ARG A 506 3.94 13.71 16.68
CA ARG A 506 3.42 13.72 15.31
C ARG A 506 2.25 12.74 15.24
N THR A 507 1.05 13.28 15.31
CA THR A 507 -0.22 12.56 15.43
C THR A 507 -1.21 13.05 14.36
N PRO A 508 -2.20 12.26 13.93
CA PRO A 508 -3.23 12.72 12.99
C PRO A 508 -3.92 13.98 13.51
N MET A 509 -3.93 15.03 12.70
CA MET A 509 -4.59 16.30 12.98
C MET A 509 -5.86 16.50 12.16
N ASP A 510 -5.92 15.89 10.97
CA ASP A 510 -7.04 16.02 10.03
C ASP A 510 -7.69 14.65 9.73
N PRO A 511 -8.08 13.86 10.76
CA PRO A 511 -8.71 12.56 10.53
C PRO A 511 -10.05 12.72 9.79
N HIS A 512 -10.39 11.76 8.92
CA HIS A 512 -11.72 11.64 8.31
C HIS A 512 -12.75 11.24 9.39
N HIS A 513 -13.07 12.19 10.26
CA HIS A 513 -13.99 12.07 11.39
C HIS A 513 -14.87 13.33 11.52
N ARG A 514 -16.16 13.22 11.13
CA ARG A 514 -17.06 14.38 10.98
C ARG A 514 -17.13 15.29 12.21
N PRO A 515 -17.21 14.78 13.46
CA PRO A 515 -17.14 15.63 14.64
C PRO A 515 -15.83 16.41 14.74
N SER A 516 -14.67 15.80 14.47
CA SER A 516 -13.37 16.50 14.53
C SER A 516 -13.32 17.65 13.52
N ALA A 517 -13.71 17.40 12.26
CA ALA A 517 -13.63 18.41 11.20
C ALA A 517 -14.73 19.48 11.26
N ALA A 518 -15.90 19.15 11.82
CA ALA A 518 -16.99 20.12 11.99
C ALA A 518 -16.83 20.98 13.26
N HIS A 519 -15.92 20.61 14.17
CA HIS A 519 -15.69 21.36 15.39
C HIS A 519 -14.79 22.57 15.13
N SER A 520 -14.90 23.60 15.97
CA SER A 520 -14.11 24.83 15.83
C SER A 520 -12.76 24.78 16.58
N HIS A 521 -12.29 23.60 16.95
CA HIS A 521 -11.05 23.43 17.71
C HIS A 521 -9.96 22.88 16.80
N ASP A 522 -8.75 23.38 16.99
CA ASP A 522 -7.60 23.04 16.15
C ASP A 522 -7.15 21.56 16.32
N ALA A 523 -7.46 20.94 17.46
CA ALA A 523 -7.13 19.54 17.73
C ALA A 523 -8.33 18.61 17.53
N PRO A 524 -8.16 17.45 16.86
CA PRO A 524 -9.23 16.47 16.71
C PRO A 524 -9.61 15.84 18.06
N VAL A 525 -10.72 15.11 18.08
CA VAL A 525 -11.09 14.25 19.21
C VAL A 525 -9.93 13.27 19.50
N PRO A 526 -9.46 13.15 20.76
CA PRO A 526 -8.29 12.34 21.08
C PRO A 526 -8.63 10.86 21.27
N GLY A 527 -7.61 10.01 21.17
CA GLY A 527 -7.70 8.57 21.43
C GLY A 527 -8.26 7.75 20.28
N LEU A 528 -8.62 8.36 19.15
CA LEU A 528 -9.03 7.67 17.93
C LEU A 528 -7.80 7.16 17.18
N VAL A 529 -7.78 5.87 16.85
CA VAL A 529 -6.77 5.30 15.95
C VAL A 529 -7.25 5.41 14.50
N VAL A 530 -6.37 5.90 13.63
CA VAL A 530 -6.68 6.00 12.20
C VAL A 530 -6.38 4.70 11.46
N GLY A 531 -6.97 4.53 10.28
CA GLY A 531 -6.85 3.31 9.46
C GLY A 531 -5.40 2.88 9.19
N GLY A 532 -4.51 3.84 8.94
CA GLY A 532 -3.09 3.60 8.68
C GLY A 532 -2.77 3.39 7.20
N PRO A 533 -1.51 3.03 6.88
CA PRO A 533 -1.07 2.94 5.50
C PRO A 533 -1.87 1.91 4.67
N HIS A 534 -2.30 2.33 3.48
CA HIS A 534 -3.02 1.49 2.52
C HIS A 534 -2.69 1.92 1.08
N SER A 535 -2.17 0.99 0.27
CA SER A 535 -1.80 1.25 -1.13
C SER A 535 -2.99 1.36 -2.09
N GLY A 536 -4.23 1.06 -1.65
CA GLY A 536 -5.41 1.07 -2.52
C GLY A 536 -5.90 2.47 -2.90
N GLN A 537 -5.63 3.49 -2.06
CA GLN A 537 -5.87 4.93 -2.33
C GLN A 537 -7.22 5.25 -3.02
N GLN A 538 -8.30 4.53 -2.68
CA GLN A 538 -9.57 4.57 -3.44
C GLN A 538 -10.31 5.91 -3.30
N ASP A 539 -9.89 6.75 -2.36
CA ASP A 539 -10.38 8.11 -2.17
C ASP A 539 -9.80 9.13 -3.16
N GLY A 540 -8.73 8.77 -3.88
CA GLY A 540 -8.10 9.65 -4.88
C GLY A 540 -7.41 10.88 -4.26
N CYS A 541 -7.01 10.81 -2.99
CA CYS A 541 -6.23 11.84 -2.32
C CYS A 541 -4.79 11.92 -2.86
N ASN A 542 -4.07 13.00 -2.50
CA ASN A 542 -2.68 13.18 -2.87
C ASN A 542 -1.76 12.49 -1.84
N TYR A 543 -1.38 11.24 -2.11
CA TYR A 543 -0.49 10.46 -1.25
C TYR A 543 0.98 10.80 -1.47
N PRO A 544 1.82 10.71 -0.42
CA PRO A 544 3.26 10.95 -0.54
C PRO A 544 4.02 9.80 -1.20
N SER A 545 3.44 8.59 -1.25
CA SER A 545 4.08 7.38 -1.80
C SER A 545 3.02 6.32 -2.12
N ASP A 546 3.30 5.48 -3.12
CA ASP A 546 2.52 4.29 -3.45
C ASP A 546 3.04 3.02 -2.74
N LEU A 547 4.16 3.13 -2.02
CA LEU A 547 4.73 2.01 -1.28
C LEU A 547 3.83 1.64 -0.08
N PRO A 548 3.58 0.33 0.17
CA PRO A 548 2.58 -0.12 1.14
C PRO A 548 2.70 0.54 2.53
N ALA A 549 3.90 0.59 3.11
CA ALA A 549 4.12 1.10 4.45
C ALA A 549 4.27 2.65 4.53
N LEU A 550 4.33 3.33 3.38
CA LEU A 550 4.44 4.79 3.26
C LEU A 550 3.16 5.45 2.69
N SER A 551 2.22 4.66 2.19
CA SER A 551 0.95 5.14 1.60
C SER A 551 -0.04 5.56 2.69
N TYR A 552 0.24 6.70 3.34
CA TYR A 552 -0.60 7.34 4.35
C TYR A 552 -0.55 8.86 4.18
N VAL A 553 -1.68 9.53 4.35
CA VAL A 553 -1.74 11.00 4.36
C VAL A 553 -2.67 11.49 5.47
N ASP A 554 -2.19 12.46 6.25
CA ASP A 554 -2.99 13.14 7.27
C ASP A 554 -3.79 14.28 6.63
N ASP A 555 -4.89 13.93 5.95
CA ASP A 555 -5.82 14.87 5.32
C ASP A 555 -7.25 14.35 5.46
N TRP A 556 -8.19 15.27 5.67
CA TRP A 556 -9.62 14.98 5.76
C TRP A 556 -10.15 14.17 4.58
N CYS A 557 -9.62 14.40 3.36
CA CYS A 557 -10.06 13.70 2.17
C CYS A 557 -9.81 12.19 2.27
N SER A 558 -8.81 11.76 3.04
CA SER A 558 -8.33 10.38 3.04
C SER A 558 -9.13 9.49 3.97
N TYR A 559 -10.30 9.03 3.51
CA TYR A 559 -11.03 8.01 4.26
C TYR A 559 -10.30 6.64 4.22
N ALA A 560 -9.52 6.37 3.17
CA ALA A 560 -8.86 5.07 2.98
C ALA A 560 -7.69 4.85 3.94
N THR A 561 -7.05 5.92 4.44
CA THR A 561 -5.90 5.82 5.37
C THR A 561 -6.06 6.61 6.66
N ASN A 562 -6.90 7.65 6.69
CA ASN A 562 -7.02 8.59 7.81
C ASN A 562 -8.43 8.67 8.42
N GLU A 563 -9.37 7.80 8.03
CA GLU A 563 -10.62 7.60 8.80
C GLU A 563 -10.31 7.00 10.18
N VAL A 564 -11.33 6.95 11.06
CA VAL A 564 -11.30 6.30 12.37
C VAL A 564 -12.39 5.22 12.40
N ALA A 565 -12.26 4.18 13.22
CA ALA A 565 -13.32 3.17 13.38
C ALA A 565 -13.32 2.46 14.73
N ILE A 566 -14.51 2.08 15.20
CA ILE A 566 -14.71 1.38 16.48
C ILE A 566 -13.93 0.06 16.55
N ASN A 567 -13.81 -0.67 15.43
CA ASN A 567 -13.11 -1.95 15.36
C ASN A 567 -11.58 -1.80 15.31
N TRP A 568 -11.08 -0.62 14.99
CA TRP A 568 -9.64 -0.33 15.06
C TRP A 568 -9.24 0.10 16.47
N ASN A 569 -10.09 0.88 17.15
CA ASN A 569 -9.90 1.24 18.55
C ASN A 569 -9.98 0.04 19.50
N ALA A 570 -10.78 -0.99 19.18
CA ALA A 570 -11.01 -2.12 20.07
C ALA A 570 -9.74 -2.93 20.39
N PRO A 571 -8.95 -3.36 19.38
CA PRO A 571 -7.68 -4.02 19.66
C PRO A 571 -6.62 -3.06 20.24
N LEU A 572 -6.72 -1.74 20.04
CA LEU A 572 -5.85 -0.79 20.75
C LEU A 572 -6.11 -0.82 22.27
N VAL A 573 -7.39 -0.75 22.68
CA VAL A 573 -7.77 -0.89 24.10
C VAL A 573 -7.30 -2.23 24.66
N TYR A 574 -7.53 -3.32 23.93
CA TYR A 574 -7.10 -4.65 24.35
C TYR A 574 -5.58 -4.72 24.51
N VAL A 575 -4.81 -4.35 23.49
CA VAL A 575 -3.36 -4.56 23.44
C VAL A 575 -2.63 -3.66 24.41
N ALA A 576 -2.95 -2.37 24.45
CA ALA A 576 -2.34 -1.45 25.41
C ALA A 576 -2.63 -1.89 26.85
N GLY A 577 -3.90 -2.19 27.17
CA GLY A 577 -4.29 -2.61 28.51
C GLY A 577 -3.74 -3.97 28.91
N ALA A 578 -3.66 -4.92 27.98
CA ALA A 578 -3.07 -6.24 28.23
C ALA A 578 -1.57 -6.18 28.50
N ILE A 579 -0.80 -5.44 27.69
CA ILE A 579 0.64 -5.27 27.90
C ILE A 579 0.88 -4.58 29.24
N ASP A 580 0.12 -3.53 29.53
CA ASP A 580 0.22 -2.77 30.77
C ASP A 580 -0.12 -3.65 31.98
N ALA A 581 -1.25 -4.36 31.97
CA ALA A 581 -1.64 -5.30 33.02
C ALA A 581 -0.57 -6.37 33.29
N ILE A 582 -0.02 -6.99 32.23
CA ILE A 582 1.03 -8.00 32.36
C ILE A 582 2.30 -7.40 33.00
N ARG A 583 2.63 -6.15 32.65
CA ARG A 583 3.81 -5.46 33.18
C ARG A 583 3.61 -4.99 34.62
N GLN A 584 2.42 -4.53 35.00
CA GLN A 584 2.09 -4.15 36.37
C GLN A 584 2.01 -5.35 37.33
N GLU A 585 1.55 -6.51 36.85
CA GLU A 585 1.53 -7.75 37.63
C GLU A 585 2.93 -8.38 37.80
N THR A 586 3.92 -7.90 37.04
CA THR A 586 5.32 -8.27 37.25
C THR A 586 6.01 -7.23 38.14
N GLU A 587 6.19 -7.53 39.44
CA GLU A 587 7.31 -6.96 40.22
C GLU A 587 8.58 -7.07 39.36
N GLN A 588 9.55 -6.14 39.43
CA GLN A 588 10.82 -6.18 38.66
C GLN A 588 11.40 -7.60 38.53
N ARG A 589 10.94 -8.34 37.52
CA ARG A 589 11.26 -9.74 37.35
C ARG A 589 12.50 -9.80 36.52
N THR A 590 13.28 -10.81 36.81
CA THR A 590 14.37 -11.16 35.92
C THR A 590 13.80 -11.48 34.54
N ARG A 591 14.31 -10.83 33.49
CA ARG A 591 13.93 -11.14 32.11
C ARG A 591 15.14 -11.43 31.26
N ALA A 592 14.98 -12.34 30.32
CA ALA A 592 15.94 -12.71 29.30
C ALA A 592 15.31 -12.46 27.93
N ARG A 593 16.05 -11.86 27.00
CA ARG A 593 15.71 -11.79 25.58
C ARG A 593 16.88 -12.28 24.77
N LEU A 594 16.61 -13.14 23.81
CA LEU A 594 17.61 -13.65 22.88
C LEU A 594 17.00 -13.71 21.48
N SER A 595 17.68 -13.11 20.53
CA SER A 595 17.36 -13.15 19.10
C SER A 595 18.61 -13.52 18.32
N ALA A 596 18.44 -13.92 17.07
CA ALA A 596 19.52 -14.29 16.19
C ALA A 596 19.18 -13.86 14.76
N HIS A 597 20.15 -13.32 14.04
CA HIS A 597 19.95 -12.91 12.65
C HIS A 597 21.14 -13.35 11.77
N PRO A 598 20.90 -14.11 10.69
CA PRO A 598 19.64 -14.77 10.34
C PRO A 598 19.36 -16.01 11.21
N LEU A 599 18.10 -16.45 11.31
CA LEU A 599 17.69 -17.68 12.01
C LEU A 599 17.94 -18.96 11.20
N LEU A 600 18.28 -18.80 9.92
CA LEU A 600 18.60 -19.87 9.00
C LEU A 600 19.94 -19.52 8.35
N ILE A 601 20.93 -20.39 8.51
CA ILE A 601 22.25 -20.24 7.91
C ILE A 601 22.64 -21.51 7.15
N ILE A 602 23.53 -21.36 6.18
CA ILE A 602 24.20 -22.51 5.57
C ILE A 602 25.32 -22.99 6.51
N GLU A 603 25.68 -24.26 6.44
CA GLU A 603 26.83 -24.79 7.20
C GLU A 603 28.08 -23.91 6.97
N ASN A 604 28.70 -23.47 8.08
CA ASN A 604 29.83 -22.53 8.11
C ASN A 604 29.49 -21.07 7.76
N ASP A 605 28.23 -20.67 7.64
CA ASP A 605 27.86 -19.26 7.69
C ASP A 605 27.75 -18.77 9.14
N SER A 606 27.68 -17.45 9.32
CA SER A 606 27.58 -16.84 10.63
C SER A 606 26.23 -16.17 10.85
N ALA A 607 25.70 -16.26 12.07
CA ALA A 607 24.57 -15.47 12.54
C ALA A 607 24.99 -14.62 13.73
N GLU A 608 24.40 -13.44 13.89
CA GLU A 608 24.58 -12.60 15.06
C GLU A 608 23.50 -12.94 16.10
N LEU A 609 23.93 -13.43 17.26
CA LEU A 609 23.07 -13.47 18.45
C LEU A 609 23.01 -12.07 19.05
N ILE A 610 21.81 -11.61 19.39
CA ILE A 610 21.59 -10.34 20.08
C ILE A 610 20.74 -10.62 21.32
N TRP A 611 21.19 -10.16 22.48
CA TRP A 611 20.48 -10.37 23.75
C TRP A 611 20.39 -9.12 24.61
N SER A 612 19.37 -9.13 25.47
CA SER A 612 19.21 -8.21 26.59
C SER A 612 18.63 -8.96 27.78
N ALA A 613 18.85 -8.45 28.98
CA ALA A 613 18.31 -9.01 30.21
C ALA A 613 18.14 -7.92 31.25
N THR A 614 16.95 -7.84 31.83
CA THR A 614 16.61 -6.86 32.88
C THR A 614 16.37 -7.57 34.21
N GLY A 615 16.54 -6.86 35.33
CA GLY A 615 16.37 -7.44 36.67
C GLY A 615 17.35 -8.56 37.03
N ALA A 616 18.36 -8.84 36.19
CA ALA A 616 19.25 -9.97 36.34
C ALA A 616 20.54 -9.62 37.10
N GLN A 617 20.90 -10.39 38.13
CA GLN A 617 22.22 -10.33 38.75
C GLN A 617 23.29 -11.05 37.92
N THR A 618 22.90 -12.13 37.24
CA THR A 618 23.77 -12.89 36.35
C THR A 618 23.03 -13.26 35.08
N VAL A 619 23.72 -13.24 33.95
CA VAL A 619 23.17 -13.69 32.67
C VAL A 619 24.13 -14.71 32.08
N THR A 620 23.58 -15.82 31.58
CA THR A 620 24.36 -16.86 30.90
C THR A 620 23.81 -17.13 29.52
N LEU A 621 24.68 -17.31 28.53
CA LEU A 621 24.31 -17.74 27.19
C LEU A 621 24.98 -19.09 26.94
N ASN A 622 24.16 -20.14 26.80
CA ASN A 622 24.60 -21.55 26.80
C ASN A 622 25.48 -21.91 28.02
N GLY A 623 25.17 -21.33 29.18
CA GLY A 623 25.88 -21.55 30.44
C GLY A 623 27.17 -20.73 30.62
N GLU A 624 27.60 -19.96 29.61
CA GLU A 624 28.71 -19.02 29.73
C GLU A 624 28.20 -17.66 30.23
N GLN A 625 28.87 -17.06 31.22
CA GLN A 625 28.47 -15.76 31.76
C GLN A 625 28.69 -14.63 30.73
N VAL A 626 27.65 -13.87 30.42
CA VAL A 626 27.65 -12.74 29.48
C VAL A 626 27.16 -11.45 30.17
N PRO A 627 27.44 -10.25 29.61
CA PRO A 627 26.82 -9.01 30.08
C PRO A 627 25.29 -9.04 29.94
N GLN A 628 24.60 -8.14 30.64
CA GLN A 628 23.13 -8.05 30.60
C GLN A 628 22.59 -7.82 29.18
N SER A 629 23.26 -6.98 28.40
CA SER A 629 22.98 -6.77 26.98
C SER A 629 24.24 -6.98 26.15
N GLY A 630 24.08 -7.44 24.90
CA GLY A 630 25.21 -7.64 24.00
C GLY A 630 24.85 -8.37 22.72
N SER A 631 25.85 -8.53 21.86
CA SER A 631 25.75 -9.38 20.68
C SER A 631 26.99 -10.25 20.51
N ARG A 632 26.85 -11.33 19.73
CA ARG A 632 27.93 -12.28 19.43
C ARG A 632 27.67 -12.95 18.09
N MET A 633 28.64 -12.82 17.18
CA MET A 633 28.69 -13.66 15.99
C MET A 633 28.94 -15.12 16.39
N VAL A 634 28.12 -16.01 15.85
CA VAL A 634 28.23 -17.46 15.99
C VAL A 634 28.23 -18.12 14.62
N GLN A 635 28.92 -19.25 14.50
CA GLN A 635 29.05 -20.01 13.26
C GLN A 635 28.77 -21.49 13.56
N PRO A 636 27.51 -21.85 13.95
CA PRO A 636 27.19 -23.22 14.30
C PRO A 636 27.32 -24.16 13.08
N ALA A 637 27.89 -25.34 13.29
CA ALA A 637 28.01 -26.37 12.24
C ALA A 637 26.71 -27.16 12.03
N ASP A 638 25.87 -27.25 13.06
CA ASP A 638 24.58 -27.94 13.07
C ASP A 638 23.50 -27.01 13.62
N THR A 639 22.22 -27.30 13.32
CA THR A 639 21.09 -26.57 13.91
C THR A 639 21.24 -26.50 15.42
N THR A 640 21.40 -25.29 15.95
CA THR A 640 21.81 -25.05 17.32
C THR A 640 20.81 -24.14 18.02
N GLU A 641 20.24 -24.63 19.12
CA GLU A 641 19.49 -23.81 20.07
C GLU A 641 20.48 -23.08 20.98
N TYR A 642 20.33 -21.76 21.05
CA TYR A 642 20.98 -20.91 22.02
C TYR A 642 19.99 -20.53 23.11
N VAL A 643 20.44 -20.65 24.36
CA VAL A 643 19.63 -20.46 25.54
C VAL A 643 20.28 -19.38 26.39
N LEU A 644 19.58 -18.25 26.54
CA LEU A 644 19.94 -17.20 27.47
C LEU A 644 19.17 -17.42 28.76
N ILE A 645 19.87 -17.49 29.88
CA ILE A 645 19.28 -17.57 31.22
C ILE A 645 19.71 -16.32 31.98
N ALA A 646 18.75 -15.47 32.29
CA ALA A 646 18.92 -14.35 33.20
C ALA A 646 18.49 -14.81 34.60
N THR A 647 19.27 -14.53 35.64
CA THR A 647 18.96 -14.87 37.04
C THR A 647 19.05 -13.63 37.92
N GLY A 648 17.99 -13.26 38.62
CA GLY A 648 17.90 -12.06 39.45
C GLY A 648 18.11 -12.29 40.93
N GLU A 649 17.83 -11.24 41.70
CA GLU A 649 18.02 -11.23 43.15
C GLU A 649 17.00 -12.16 43.83
N GLY A 650 17.49 -13.20 44.51
CA GLY A 650 16.65 -14.25 45.11
C GLY A 650 16.60 -15.57 44.32
N GLY A 651 17.26 -15.65 43.16
CA GLY A 651 17.41 -16.89 42.39
C GLY A 651 16.26 -17.18 41.42
N GLU A 652 15.36 -16.22 41.20
CA GLU A 652 14.43 -16.24 40.07
C GLU A 652 15.23 -16.22 38.76
N ALA A 653 14.83 -17.04 37.78
CA ALA A 653 15.48 -17.08 36.48
C ALA A 653 14.45 -17.05 35.35
N ASP A 654 14.75 -16.27 34.30
CA ASP A 654 14.03 -16.24 33.05
C ASP A 654 14.90 -16.76 31.91
N THR A 655 14.29 -17.44 30.95
CA THR A 655 14.99 -18.17 29.89
C THR A 655 14.47 -17.76 28.53
N ALA A 656 15.30 -17.08 27.74
CA ALA A 656 15.05 -16.86 26.33
C ALA A 656 15.79 -17.91 25.48
N ARG A 657 15.17 -18.28 24.37
CA ARG A 657 15.68 -19.30 23.45
C ARG A 657 15.63 -18.74 22.04
N VAL A 658 16.67 -19.02 21.27
CA VAL A 658 16.66 -18.81 19.83
C VAL A 658 17.35 -19.99 19.16
N THR A 659 16.75 -20.51 18.10
CA THR A 659 17.33 -21.63 17.34
C THR A 659 17.83 -21.08 16.01
N ILE A 660 19.13 -21.22 15.77
CA ILE A 660 19.71 -21.01 14.45
C ILE A 660 19.68 -22.35 13.74
N ASN A 661 18.86 -22.45 12.70
CA ASN A 661 18.78 -23.61 11.83
C ASN A 661 19.97 -23.58 10.87
N VAL A 662 20.76 -24.65 10.89
CA VAL A 662 21.89 -24.83 9.97
C VAL A 662 21.50 -25.87 8.95
N VAL A 663 21.55 -25.48 7.69
CA VAL A 663 21.24 -26.36 6.56
C VAL A 663 22.53 -26.67 5.82
N PRO A 664 22.83 -27.96 5.56
CA PRO A 664 23.96 -28.32 4.71
C PRO A 664 23.87 -27.59 3.36
N PRO A 665 25.00 -27.15 2.78
CA PRO A 665 24.99 -26.33 1.57
C PRO A 665 24.22 -26.97 0.40
N GLU A 666 24.18 -28.30 0.32
CA GLU A 666 23.46 -29.07 -0.69
C GLU A 666 21.96 -29.21 -0.43
N LYS A 667 21.48 -28.89 0.77
CA LYS A 667 20.06 -28.93 1.17
C LYS A 667 19.44 -27.54 1.27
N PHE A 668 20.21 -26.50 1.04
CA PHE A 668 19.72 -25.13 1.05
C PHE A 668 19.16 -24.77 -0.33
N ASN A 669 17.88 -24.35 -0.37
CA ASN A 669 17.25 -23.89 -1.60
C ASN A 669 17.84 -22.53 -1.99
N ARG A 670 18.72 -22.51 -2.98
CA ARG A 670 19.38 -21.31 -3.52
C ARG A 670 18.39 -20.31 -4.14
N ALA A 671 17.25 -20.79 -4.63
CA ALA A 671 16.23 -19.93 -5.23
C ALA A 671 15.52 -19.05 -4.20
N SER A 672 15.41 -19.51 -2.94
CA SER A 672 14.70 -18.78 -1.86
C SER A 672 15.34 -17.43 -1.46
N THR A 673 16.61 -17.22 -1.83
CA THR A 673 17.32 -15.93 -1.62
C THR A 673 17.48 -15.15 -2.91
N GLY A 674 16.99 -15.70 -4.03
CA GLY A 674 17.11 -15.11 -5.35
C GLY A 674 16.02 -14.08 -5.65
N THR A 675 16.01 -13.62 -6.90
CA THR A 675 14.90 -12.80 -7.43
C THR A 675 14.24 -13.54 -8.59
N ALA A 676 12.90 -13.55 -8.61
CA ALA A 676 12.13 -14.25 -9.63
C ALA A 676 11.56 -13.26 -10.66
N GLN A 677 11.50 -13.68 -11.92
CA GLN A 677 10.90 -12.90 -13.01
C GLN A 677 10.21 -13.86 -13.97
N ALA A 678 9.14 -13.41 -14.64
CA ALA A 678 8.43 -14.25 -15.59
C ALA A 678 8.06 -13.49 -16.86
N SER A 679 7.66 -14.23 -17.90
CA SER A 679 7.16 -13.65 -19.14
C SER A 679 5.85 -12.88 -18.96
N SER A 680 5.04 -13.26 -17.97
CA SER A 680 3.76 -12.62 -17.61
C SER A 680 3.29 -13.12 -16.24
N SER A 681 2.40 -12.36 -15.58
CA SER A 681 1.83 -12.74 -14.29
C SER A 681 0.42 -12.17 -14.11
N ARG A 682 -0.52 -13.02 -13.69
CA ARG A 682 -1.85 -12.57 -13.29
C ARG A 682 -1.79 -11.78 -11.99
N THR A 683 -2.67 -10.79 -11.86
CA THR A 683 -2.81 -10.00 -10.63
C THR A 683 -2.96 -10.91 -9.40
N GLY A 684 -2.13 -10.68 -8.38
CA GLY A 684 -2.08 -11.48 -7.14
C GLY A 684 -1.32 -12.82 -7.24
N ASN A 685 -0.70 -13.14 -8.38
CA ASN A 685 0.02 -14.40 -8.62
C ASN A 685 1.39 -14.13 -9.24
N ALA A 686 2.22 -13.39 -8.50
CA ALA A 686 3.50 -12.85 -8.96
C ALA A 686 4.59 -13.96 -9.06
N PRO A 687 5.68 -13.74 -9.81
CA PRO A 687 6.75 -14.72 -9.98
C PRO A 687 7.41 -15.14 -8.66
N GLU A 688 7.45 -14.25 -7.67
CA GLU A 688 8.08 -14.47 -6.36
C GLU A 688 7.38 -15.58 -5.56
N ASN A 689 6.12 -15.88 -5.88
CA ASN A 689 5.38 -16.98 -5.28
C ASN A 689 6.03 -18.35 -5.53
N VAL A 690 6.97 -18.49 -6.48
CA VAL A 690 7.68 -19.76 -6.69
C VAL A 690 8.92 -19.93 -5.82
N ILE A 691 9.30 -18.91 -5.06
CA ILE A 691 10.48 -18.93 -4.18
C ILE A 691 10.14 -18.55 -2.74
N ASP A 692 8.85 -18.44 -2.40
CA ASP A 692 8.36 -18.04 -1.08
C ASP A 692 8.28 -19.21 -0.07
N GLY A 693 8.54 -20.44 -0.53
CA GLY A 693 8.50 -21.66 0.27
C GLY A 693 7.08 -22.12 0.63
N ARG A 694 6.05 -21.61 -0.06
CA ARG A 694 4.64 -21.91 0.20
C ARG A 694 4.01 -22.69 -0.94
N ALA A 695 3.69 -23.96 -0.67
CA ALA A 695 3.01 -24.80 -1.64
C ALA A 695 1.56 -24.38 -1.97
N ASP A 696 0.98 -23.40 -1.25
CA ASP A 696 -0.39 -22.90 -1.45
C ASP A 696 -0.48 -21.59 -2.26
N THR A 697 0.66 -20.97 -2.58
CA THR A 697 0.77 -19.81 -3.47
C THR A 697 1.26 -20.27 -4.84
N TYR A 698 0.97 -19.49 -5.88
CA TYR A 698 1.33 -19.85 -7.26
C TYR A 698 1.77 -18.61 -8.02
N TRP A 699 2.81 -18.74 -8.82
CA TRP A 699 2.91 -17.93 -10.04
C TRP A 699 1.89 -18.45 -11.04
N ILE A 700 1.13 -17.54 -11.66
CA ILE A 700 0.19 -17.87 -12.73
C ILE A 700 0.46 -16.99 -13.94
N ALA A 701 0.81 -17.61 -15.07
CA ALA A 701 0.99 -16.91 -16.34
C ALA A 701 -0.34 -16.32 -16.86
N ASP A 702 -0.28 -15.28 -17.69
CA ASP A 702 -1.50 -14.70 -18.28
C ASP A 702 -2.15 -15.64 -19.31
N SER A 703 -1.32 -16.33 -20.09
CA SER A 703 -1.72 -17.24 -21.17
C SER A 703 -1.42 -18.72 -20.87
N ALA A 704 -2.11 -19.59 -21.62
CA ALA A 704 -1.82 -21.02 -21.67
C ALA A 704 -0.68 -21.29 -22.66
N GLY A 705 0.45 -21.81 -22.17
CA GLY A 705 1.64 -22.13 -22.98
C GLY A 705 2.50 -20.92 -23.36
N ASP A 706 3.70 -21.23 -23.87
CA ASP A 706 4.76 -20.28 -24.26
C ASP A 706 5.15 -19.27 -23.17
N ALA A 707 5.05 -19.68 -21.90
CA ALA A 707 5.46 -18.87 -20.77
C ALA A 707 6.75 -19.39 -20.14
N TRP A 708 7.53 -18.48 -19.57
CA TRP A 708 8.73 -18.83 -18.83
C TRP A 708 8.76 -18.10 -17.50
N ILE A 709 9.41 -18.72 -16.53
CA ILE A 709 9.77 -18.13 -15.24
C ILE A 709 11.24 -18.41 -14.98
N GLU A 710 11.96 -17.44 -14.45
CA GLU A 710 13.36 -17.56 -14.10
C GLU A 710 13.68 -16.99 -12.73
N VAL A 711 14.73 -17.52 -12.13
CA VAL A 711 15.27 -17.06 -10.86
C VAL A 711 16.74 -16.73 -11.03
N ASP A 712 17.13 -15.51 -10.65
CA ASP A 712 18.52 -15.13 -10.44
C ASP A 712 18.95 -15.54 -9.03
N LEU A 713 19.90 -16.48 -8.93
CA LEU A 713 20.44 -16.97 -7.67
C LEU A 713 21.46 -16.01 -7.04
N LEU A 714 21.70 -14.84 -7.65
CA LEU A 714 22.65 -13.78 -7.28
C LEU A 714 24.14 -14.15 -7.43
N LYS A 715 24.45 -15.44 -7.36
CA LYS A 715 25.78 -16.02 -7.59
C LYS A 715 25.69 -17.25 -8.49
N ALA A 716 26.82 -17.68 -9.04
CA ALA A 716 26.89 -18.96 -9.74
C ALA A 716 27.02 -20.13 -8.76
N PHE A 717 26.23 -21.18 -8.99
CA PHE A 717 26.25 -22.43 -8.24
C PHE A 717 26.49 -23.61 -9.18
N ASP A 718 27.20 -24.62 -8.69
CA ASP A 718 27.28 -25.94 -9.29
C ASP A 718 25.97 -26.69 -8.98
N ILE A 719 24.97 -26.47 -9.83
CA ILE A 719 23.59 -26.95 -9.65
C ILE A 719 23.57 -28.47 -9.84
N ARG A 720 23.02 -29.17 -8.85
CA ARG A 720 22.87 -30.64 -8.86
C ARG A 720 21.42 -31.10 -8.83
N ARG A 721 20.51 -30.28 -8.31
CA ARG A 721 19.12 -30.66 -8.14
C ARG A 721 18.21 -29.46 -8.32
N VAL A 722 17.15 -29.64 -9.10
CA VAL A 722 16.08 -28.65 -9.31
C VAL A 722 14.75 -29.34 -9.00
N VAL A 723 13.91 -28.70 -8.18
CA VAL A 723 12.58 -29.21 -7.83
C VAL A 723 11.54 -28.21 -8.30
N LEU A 724 10.52 -28.68 -8.99
CA LEU A 724 9.41 -27.87 -9.49
C LEU A 724 8.11 -28.35 -8.85
N GLY A 725 7.40 -27.46 -8.18
CA GLY A 725 6.07 -27.69 -7.64
C GLY A 725 5.01 -27.18 -8.61
N TRP A 726 4.32 -28.07 -9.31
CA TRP A 726 3.20 -27.69 -10.17
C TRP A 726 1.86 -27.79 -9.44
N ALA A 727 0.92 -26.92 -9.81
CA ALA A 727 -0.45 -27.02 -9.34
C ALA A 727 -1.16 -28.29 -9.86
N ASP A 728 -2.24 -28.70 -9.18
CA ASP A 728 -3.11 -29.82 -9.60
C ASP A 728 -3.78 -29.57 -10.98
N SER A 729 -3.78 -28.33 -11.47
CA SER A 729 -4.32 -27.91 -12.78
C SER A 729 -3.45 -26.81 -13.37
N GLY A 730 -3.35 -26.71 -14.70
CA GLY A 730 -2.52 -25.69 -15.34
C GLY A 730 -1.01 -25.95 -15.23
N TYR A 731 -0.59 -27.19 -14.96
CA TYR A 731 0.82 -27.56 -14.98
C TYR A 731 1.37 -27.66 -16.41
N ALA A 732 2.70 -27.61 -16.57
CA ALA A 732 3.33 -27.79 -17.86
C ALA A 732 3.30 -29.27 -18.30
N SER A 733 2.77 -29.55 -19.49
CA SER A 733 2.88 -30.86 -20.13
C SER A 733 4.19 -31.01 -20.92
N ARG A 734 4.81 -29.88 -21.30
CA ARG A 734 6.14 -29.82 -21.89
C ARG A 734 6.88 -28.61 -21.37
N TYR A 735 8.10 -28.80 -20.87
CA TYR A 735 8.95 -27.73 -20.36
C TYR A 735 10.43 -28.08 -20.40
N ASP A 736 11.27 -27.06 -20.45
CA ASP A 736 12.72 -27.16 -20.35
C ASP A 736 13.20 -26.43 -19.10
N VAL A 737 14.10 -27.06 -18.33
CA VAL A 737 14.87 -26.41 -17.28
C VAL A 737 16.19 -25.97 -17.89
N LEU A 738 16.47 -24.68 -17.85
CA LEU A 738 17.61 -24.04 -18.47
C LEU A 738 18.47 -23.37 -17.39
N VAL A 739 19.78 -23.33 -17.60
CA VAL A 739 20.71 -22.59 -16.74
C VAL A 739 21.53 -21.59 -17.55
N SER A 740 21.93 -20.50 -16.93
CA SER A 740 22.73 -19.44 -17.56
C SER A 740 23.65 -18.77 -16.55
N PHE A 741 24.77 -18.20 -17.01
CA PHE A 741 25.61 -17.31 -16.20
C PHE A 741 25.19 -15.84 -16.30
N ASP A 742 24.46 -15.45 -17.35
CA ASP A 742 24.17 -14.04 -17.70
C ASP A 742 22.67 -13.72 -17.89
N GLY A 743 21.80 -14.74 -17.85
CA GLY A 743 20.35 -14.58 -18.04
C GLY A 743 19.94 -14.33 -19.51
N VAL A 744 20.90 -14.33 -20.44
CA VAL A 744 20.70 -14.08 -21.88
C VAL A 744 20.96 -15.35 -22.67
N ARG A 745 22.06 -16.05 -22.36
CA ARG A 745 22.53 -17.25 -23.05
C ARG A 745 22.21 -18.46 -22.20
N TRP A 746 21.29 -19.28 -22.68
CA TRP A 746 20.73 -20.39 -21.92
C TRP A 746 21.24 -21.73 -22.42
N THR A 747 21.61 -22.59 -21.47
CA THR A 747 21.99 -23.99 -21.73
C THR A 747 20.90 -24.91 -21.17
N PRO A 748 20.34 -25.84 -21.95
CA PRO A 748 19.40 -26.82 -21.43
C PRO A 748 20.03 -27.72 -20.37
N LEU A 749 19.38 -27.82 -19.21
CA LEU A 749 19.70 -28.75 -18.14
C LEU A 749 18.82 -30.00 -18.26
N HIS A 750 17.50 -29.82 -18.37
CA HIS A 750 16.53 -30.91 -18.57
C HIS A 750 15.47 -30.52 -19.60
N GLU A 751 15.06 -31.47 -20.43
CA GLU A 751 13.97 -31.30 -21.41
C GLU A 751 12.88 -32.33 -21.13
N VAL A 752 11.67 -31.88 -20.79
CA VAL A 752 10.54 -32.73 -20.40
C VAL A 752 9.45 -32.64 -21.46
N GLN A 753 9.07 -33.79 -22.03
CA GLN A 753 8.10 -33.88 -23.14
C GLN A 753 6.72 -34.40 -22.71
N ASP A 754 6.62 -35.03 -21.53
CA ASP A 754 5.40 -35.68 -21.01
C ASP A 754 5.23 -35.38 -19.50
N GLY A 755 5.08 -34.10 -19.14
CA GLY A 755 4.94 -33.63 -17.76
C GLY A 755 3.65 -34.09 -17.08
N GLY A 756 3.76 -34.59 -15.84
CA GLY A 756 2.64 -35.20 -15.09
C GLY A 756 1.93 -34.29 -14.09
N GLY A 757 2.46 -33.09 -13.83
CA GLY A 757 2.01 -32.22 -12.74
C GLY A 757 2.48 -32.71 -11.36
N GLY A 758 2.09 -31.99 -10.30
CA GLY A 758 2.62 -32.25 -8.95
C GLY A 758 4.09 -31.86 -8.82
N THR A 759 4.88 -32.63 -8.07
CA THR A 759 6.30 -32.34 -7.85
C THR A 759 7.17 -33.07 -8.86
N ASP A 760 7.91 -32.31 -9.67
CA ASP A 760 8.97 -32.84 -10.52
C ASP A 760 10.33 -32.57 -9.88
N GLU A 761 11.13 -33.63 -9.70
CA GLU A 761 12.48 -33.54 -9.13
C GLU A 761 13.50 -33.99 -10.17
N HIS A 762 14.41 -33.08 -10.52
CA HIS A 762 15.51 -33.31 -11.46
C HIS A 762 16.83 -33.35 -10.70
N ILE A 763 17.60 -34.43 -10.87
CA ILE A 763 18.89 -34.62 -10.18
C ILE A 763 19.96 -34.96 -11.22
N ASP A 764 21.04 -34.19 -11.21
CA ASP A 764 22.19 -34.36 -12.09
C ASP A 764 23.38 -35.01 -11.37
N GLU A 765 23.89 -36.13 -11.91
CA GLU A 765 25.07 -36.81 -11.36
C GLU A 765 26.33 -35.93 -11.47
N THR A 766 26.41 -35.10 -12.53
CA THR A 766 27.48 -34.12 -12.74
C THR A 766 26.87 -32.73 -12.65
N PRO A 767 27.28 -31.88 -11.68
CA PRO A 767 26.74 -30.54 -11.57
C PRO A 767 26.96 -29.71 -12.84
N VAL A 768 26.00 -28.85 -13.15
CA VAL A 768 26.12 -27.83 -14.18
C VAL A 768 26.14 -26.46 -13.51
N SER A 769 27.18 -25.68 -13.78
CA SER A 769 27.35 -24.37 -13.16
C SER A 769 26.45 -23.32 -13.84
N GLY A 770 25.74 -22.53 -13.04
CA GLY A 770 24.92 -21.42 -13.52
C GLY A 770 24.50 -20.48 -12.40
N ARG A 771 24.20 -19.23 -12.74
CA ARG A 771 23.65 -18.20 -11.84
C ARG A 771 22.13 -18.08 -11.98
N PHE A 772 21.62 -18.22 -13.18
CA PHE A 772 20.19 -18.14 -13.47
C PHE A 772 19.65 -19.53 -13.77
N VAL A 773 18.43 -19.79 -13.30
CA VAL A 773 17.66 -20.99 -13.65
C VAL A 773 16.33 -20.56 -14.23
N ARG A 774 15.96 -21.07 -15.41
CA ARG A 774 14.69 -20.76 -16.08
C ARG A 774 13.92 -22.04 -16.36
N VAL A 775 12.61 -22.01 -16.09
CA VAL A 775 11.66 -23.00 -16.58
C VAL A 775 10.92 -22.38 -17.75
N SER A 776 11.17 -22.93 -18.94
CA SER A 776 10.51 -22.50 -20.18
C SER A 776 9.46 -23.54 -20.57
N ALA A 777 8.18 -23.18 -20.49
CA ALA A 777 7.06 -24.10 -20.67
C ALA A 777 6.24 -23.74 -21.92
N PRO A 778 6.58 -24.32 -23.09
CA PRO A 778 5.85 -24.06 -24.33
C PRO A 778 4.43 -24.62 -24.32
N GLN A 779 4.08 -25.54 -23.42
CA GLN A 779 2.76 -26.18 -23.40
C GLN A 779 2.28 -26.48 -21.98
N SER A 780 1.06 -26.05 -21.67
CA SER A 780 0.33 -26.44 -20.45
C SER A 780 -0.66 -27.59 -20.69
N VAL A 781 -1.10 -28.24 -19.62
CA VAL A 781 -2.19 -29.21 -19.68
C VAL A 781 -3.54 -28.52 -19.93
N ASP A 782 -4.41 -29.16 -20.70
CA ASP A 782 -5.81 -28.77 -20.94
C ASP A 782 -6.06 -27.33 -21.44
N GLY A 783 -5.01 -26.61 -21.87
CA GLY A 783 -5.12 -25.22 -22.30
C GLY A 783 -5.36 -24.23 -21.16
N GLU A 784 -5.07 -24.62 -19.92
CA GLU A 784 -5.11 -23.76 -18.75
C GLU A 784 -3.83 -22.91 -18.64
N PRO A 785 -3.88 -21.72 -18.00
CA PRO A 785 -2.68 -20.92 -17.74
C PRO A 785 -1.66 -21.68 -16.91
N LEU A 786 -0.37 -21.43 -17.12
CA LEU A 786 0.70 -22.11 -16.39
C LEU A 786 0.69 -21.74 -14.91
N ARG A 787 0.77 -22.74 -14.03
CA ARG A 787 0.72 -22.59 -12.58
C ARG A 787 1.85 -23.36 -11.91
N LEU A 788 2.82 -22.63 -11.36
CA LEU A 788 3.94 -23.17 -10.60
C LEU A 788 3.87 -22.61 -9.19
N SER A 789 3.91 -23.46 -8.17
CA SER A 789 3.98 -23.07 -6.76
C SER A 789 5.39 -22.97 -6.24
N GLU A 790 6.34 -23.71 -6.80
CA GLU A 790 7.70 -23.72 -6.26
C GLU A 790 8.74 -24.00 -7.36
N LEU A 791 9.88 -23.31 -7.28
CA LEU A 791 11.11 -23.58 -8.01
C LEU A 791 12.25 -23.60 -6.98
N GLU A 792 12.71 -24.80 -6.65
CA GLU A 792 13.83 -24.99 -5.74
C GLU A 792 15.10 -25.34 -6.51
N VAL A 793 16.24 -24.73 -6.12
CA VAL A 793 17.54 -25.00 -6.73
C VAL A 793 18.55 -25.38 -5.65
N TYR A 794 19.25 -26.49 -5.84
CA TYR A 794 20.23 -27.00 -4.90
C TYR A 794 21.58 -27.24 -5.58
N GLY A 795 22.62 -26.68 -4.96
CA GLY A 795 23.98 -26.72 -5.48
C GLY A 795 24.96 -26.08 -4.51
N LEU A 796 26.25 -26.36 -4.71
CA LEU A 796 27.35 -25.69 -4.01
C LEU A 796 27.70 -24.41 -4.75
N GLU A 797 28.17 -23.38 -4.05
CA GLU A 797 28.68 -22.17 -4.70
C GLU A 797 29.84 -22.57 -5.64
N SER A 798 29.78 -22.10 -6.89
CA SER A 798 30.80 -22.45 -7.89
C SER A 798 32.08 -21.69 -7.60
N GLU A 799 33.24 -22.34 -7.74
CA GLU A 799 34.53 -21.63 -7.75
C GLU A 799 34.66 -20.68 -8.96
N ARG A 800 33.80 -20.83 -9.96
CA ARG A 800 33.74 -20.00 -11.17
C ARG A 800 32.57 -19.02 -11.05
N GLN A 801 32.86 -17.80 -10.63
CA GLN A 801 31.89 -16.71 -10.57
C GLN A 801 31.99 -15.83 -11.82
N PRO A 802 30.89 -15.60 -12.56
CA PRO A 802 30.91 -14.73 -13.73
C PRO A 802 31.10 -13.26 -13.32
N PRO A 803 31.70 -12.41 -14.17
CA PRO A 803 31.62 -10.97 -13.97
C PRO A 803 30.16 -10.51 -14.01
N ALA A 804 29.79 -9.56 -13.15
CA ALA A 804 28.47 -8.94 -13.17
C ALA A 804 28.51 -7.72 -14.09
N VAL A 805 27.51 -7.55 -14.95
CA VAL A 805 27.39 -6.41 -15.86
C VAL A 805 25.98 -5.84 -15.84
N THR A 806 25.88 -4.53 -15.63
CA THR A 806 24.61 -3.80 -15.69
C THR A 806 24.77 -2.61 -16.62
N LEU A 807 23.87 -2.47 -17.61
CA LEU A 807 23.78 -1.27 -18.43
C LEU A 807 22.99 -0.21 -17.65
N LEU A 808 23.65 0.89 -17.25
CA LEU A 808 23.05 1.98 -16.48
C LEU A 808 22.46 3.08 -17.39
N ALA A 809 23.00 3.23 -18.61
CA ALA A 809 22.51 4.17 -19.60
C ALA A 809 22.76 3.62 -21.03
N PRO A 810 21.86 3.85 -22.01
CA PRO A 810 20.59 4.55 -21.88
C PRO A 810 19.58 3.77 -21.03
N ALA A 811 18.55 4.46 -20.53
CA ALA A 811 17.45 3.78 -19.84
C ALA A 811 16.60 2.99 -20.85
N ASP A 812 16.01 1.88 -20.42
CA ASP A 812 15.15 1.07 -21.29
C ASP A 812 13.91 1.86 -21.75
N GLY A 813 13.67 1.87 -23.05
CA GLY A 813 12.61 2.67 -23.69
C GLY A 813 12.93 4.17 -23.84
N GLN A 814 14.18 4.61 -23.63
CA GLN A 814 14.57 6.01 -23.78
C GLN A 814 14.35 6.51 -25.23
N GLU A 815 13.95 7.78 -25.39
CA GLU A 815 13.92 8.47 -26.68
C GLU A 815 15.08 9.48 -26.80
N ALA A 816 15.64 9.65 -28.00
CA ALA A 816 16.71 10.60 -28.28
C ALA A 816 16.60 11.22 -29.68
N GLU A 817 17.06 12.46 -29.86
CA GLU A 817 17.00 13.13 -31.16
C GLU A 817 18.23 12.80 -32.03
N THR A 818 18.04 12.67 -33.36
CA THR A 818 19.13 12.51 -34.33
C THR A 818 20.19 13.61 -34.15
N GLY A 819 21.46 13.20 -34.07
CA GLY A 819 22.61 14.08 -33.90
C GLY A 819 22.96 14.42 -32.44
N THR A 820 22.19 13.96 -31.45
CA THR A 820 22.52 14.11 -30.03
C THR A 820 23.58 13.10 -29.59
N VAL A 821 24.40 13.47 -28.60
CA VAL A 821 25.37 12.57 -27.98
C VAL A 821 24.67 11.83 -26.85
N ILE A 822 24.61 10.50 -26.96
CA ILE A 822 24.06 9.58 -25.98
C ILE A 822 25.22 8.88 -25.28
N ARG A 823 25.21 8.88 -23.95
CA ARG A 823 26.22 8.20 -23.14
C ARG A 823 25.75 6.81 -22.78
N PHE A 824 26.53 5.81 -23.16
CA PHE A 824 26.36 4.45 -22.69
C PHE A 824 27.25 4.28 -21.46
N ILE A 825 26.68 3.79 -20.38
CA ILE A 825 27.37 3.62 -19.10
C ILE A 825 27.08 2.21 -18.62
N ALA A 826 28.12 1.47 -18.25
CA ALA A 826 27.97 0.17 -17.65
C ALA A 826 28.68 0.11 -16.30
N ASP A 827 28.08 -0.62 -15.37
CA ASP A 827 28.72 -1.05 -14.14
C ASP A 827 29.16 -2.50 -14.31
N ILE A 828 30.45 -2.76 -14.08
CA ILE A 828 31.06 -4.08 -14.27
C ILE A 828 31.84 -4.45 -13.02
N THR A 829 31.39 -5.51 -12.34
CA THR A 829 32.12 -6.09 -11.22
C THR A 829 32.89 -7.33 -11.69
N PRO A 830 34.21 -7.41 -11.47
CA PRO A 830 35.01 -8.58 -11.85
C PRO A 830 34.50 -9.89 -11.22
N GLY A 831 34.56 -10.97 -12.00
CA GLY A 831 34.26 -12.33 -11.54
C GLY A 831 35.47 -12.99 -10.87
N SER A 832 35.49 -14.33 -10.88
CA SER A 832 36.58 -15.12 -10.30
C SER A 832 37.84 -15.23 -11.19
N SER A 833 37.84 -14.63 -12.38
CA SER A 833 38.94 -14.78 -13.34
C SER A 833 39.26 -13.53 -14.16
N GLY A 834 40.55 -13.26 -14.33
CA GLY A 834 41.02 -12.23 -15.26
C GLY A 834 40.60 -10.80 -14.91
N GLN A 835 40.96 -9.86 -15.77
CA GLN A 835 40.37 -8.53 -15.79
C GLN A 835 39.30 -8.52 -16.90
N PRO A 836 38.07 -8.04 -16.63
CA PRO A 836 37.02 -8.04 -17.62
C PRO A 836 37.31 -7.02 -18.75
N GLU A 837 37.14 -7.45 -19.99
CA GLU A 837 37.12 -6.59 -21.18
C GLU A 837 35.67 -6.40 -21.62
N ALA A 838 35.24 -5.16 -21.89
CA ALA A 838 33.86 -4.85 -22.23
C ALA A 838 33.70 -4.29 -23.66
N TRP A 839 32.64 -4.72 -24.35
CA TRP A 839 32.21 -4.19 -25.64
C TRP A 839 30.79 -3.66 -25.53
N PHE A 840 30.58 -2.41 -25.93
CA PHE A 840 29.23 -1.89 -26.15
C PHE A 840 28.74 -2.36 -27.52
N LEU A 841 27.50 -2.82 -27.58
CA LEU A 841 26.85 -3.29 -28.80
C LEU A 841 25.64 -2.44 -29.12
N ILE A 842 25.45 -2.16 -30.42
CA ILE A 842 24.24 -1.55 -30.97
C ILE A 842 23.65 -2.54 -31.97
N ASN A 843 22.40 -2.94 -31.76
CA ASN A 843 21.72 -3.96 -32.56
C ASN A 843 22.50 -5.28 -32.63
N GLY A 844 23.23 -5.61 -31.55
CA GLY A 844 24.08 -6.80 -31.47
C GLY A 844 25.44 -6.68 -32.16
N GLU A 845 25.78 -5.53 -32.75
CA GLU A 845 27.08 -5.29 -33.38
C GLU A 845 27.98 -4.45 -32.46
N PRO A 846 29.25 -4.83 -32.24
CA PRO A 846 30.16 -4.10 -31.34
C PRO A 846 30.56 -2.74 -31.92
N VAL A 847 30.44 -1.68 -31.11
CA VAL A 847 30.74 -0.29 -31.52
C VAL A 847 31.92 0.33 -30.76
N ALA A 848 32.28 -0.21 -29.59
CA ALA A 848 33.42 0.25 -28.80
C ALA A 848 33.97 -0.85 -27.90
N ASP A 849 35.29 -0.85 -27.70
CA ASP A 849 36.00 -1.63 -26.69
C ASP A 849 36.43 -0.72 -25.53
N VAL A 850 35.99 -1.04 -24.31
CA VAL A 850 36.33 -0.30 -23.08
C VAL A 850 36.90 -1.28 -22.06
N THR A 851 38.21 -1.18 -21.81
CA THR A 851 38.97 -2.19 -21.03
C THR A 851 39.40 -1.71 -19.65
N SER A 852 38.93 -0.53 -19.21
CA SER A 852 39.20 0.00 -17.88
C SER A 852 38.12 0.99 -17.44
N GLU A 853 37.88 1.08 -16.13
CA GLU A 853 36.95 2.06 -15.56
C GLU A 853 37.35 3.53 -15.83
N PRO A 854 36.37 4.43 -16.00
CA PRO A 854 34.92 4.16 -16.06
C PRO A 854 34.51 3.53 -17.41
N PHE A 855 33.60 2.55 -17.38
CA PHE A 855 33.13 1.86 -18.59
C PHE A 855 32.05 2.69 -19.30
N GLU A 856 32.50 3.68 -20.08
CA GLU A 856 31.64 4.64 -20.77
C GLU A 856 31.95 4.72 -22.27
N TYR A 857 30.91 4.94 -23.07
CA TYR A 857 31.02 5.22 -24.50
C TYR A 857 30.04 6.32 -24.94
N GLU A 858 30.51 7.28 -25.73
CA GLU A 858 29.67 8.32 -26.32
C GLU A 858 29.30 7.94 -27.76
N TRP A 859 28.00 7.75 -27.99
CA TRP A 859 27.44 7.45 -29.31
C TRP A 859 26.64 8.66 -29.83
N ILE A 860 26.84 9.04 -31.09
CA ILE A 860 26.01 10.09 -31.72
C ILE A 860 24.80 9.41 -32.34
N ALA A 861 23.60 9.80 -31.89
CA ALA A 861 22.33 9.28 -32.38
C ALA A 861 22.23 9.44 -33.90
N GLY A 862 22.15 8.31 -34.60
CA GLY A 862 22.13 8.26 -36.06
C GLY A 862 20.75 8.54 -36.66
N GLU A 863 20.42 7.76 -37.68
CA GLU A 863 19.11 7.81 -38.34
C GLU A 863 17.97 7.48 -37.34
N PRO A 864 16.76 8.03 -37.56
CA PRO A 864 15.61 7.67 -36.75
C PRO A 864 15.30 6.17 -36.80
N GLY A 865 14.99 5.57 -35.65
CA GLY A 865 14.71 4.13 -35.55
C GLY A 865 14.86 3.58 -34.14
N LEU A 866 14.45 2.32 -33.96
CA LEU A 866 14.65 1.58 -32.71
C LEU A 866 16.03 0.90 -32.73
N TYR A 867 16.80 1.12 -31.67
CA TYR A 867 18.10 0.53 -31.43
C TYR A 867 18.08 -0.30 -30.15
N THR A 868 18.76 -1.45 -30.15
CA THR A 868 19.01 -2.22 -28.93
C THR A 868 20.45 -2.04 -28.48
N ILE A 869 20.64 -1.59 -27.24
CA ILE A 869 21.95 -1.31 -26.65
C ILE A 869 22.24 -2.36 -25.59
N SER A 870 23.40 -3.01 -25.66
CA SER A 870 23.83 -3.97 -24.65
C SER A 870 25.34 -3.89 -24.42
N VAL A 871 25.82 -4.53 -23.37
CA VAL A 871 27.26 -4.68 -23.09
C VAL A 871 27.61 -6.15 -23.03
N GLN A 872 28.65 -6.54 -23.75
CA GLN A 872 29.27 -7.85 -23.64
C GLN A 872 30.56 -7.72 -22.85
N VAL A 873 30.77 -8.61 -21.89
CA VAL A 873 31.96 -8.66 -21.05
C VAL A 873 32.63 -10.01 -21.21
N THR A 874 33.93 -10.02 -21.50
CA THR A 874 34.72 -11.26 -21.51
C THR A 874 35.81 -11.23 -20.48
N ASP A 875 36.11 -12.40 -19.92
CA ASP A 875 37.34 -12.66 -19.19
C ASP A 875 37.96 -14.00 -19.64
N ASP A 876 38.95 -14.51 -18.90
CA ASP A 876 39.65 -15.76 -19.21
C ASP A 876 38.73 -17.01 -19.27
N HIS A 877 37.53 -16.96 -18.68
CA HIS A 877 36.60 -18.09 -18.57
C HIS A 877 35.17 -17.79 -19.02
N PHE A 878 34.78 -16.52 -19.12
CA PHE A 878 33.40 -16.11 -19.33
C PHE A 878 33.23 -15.17 -20.51
N GLU A 879 32.06 -15.27 -21.14
CA GLU A 879 31.55 -14.34 -22.13
C GLU A 879 30.10 -14.03 -21.73
N ILE A 880 29.91 -12.95 -20.97
CA ILE A 880 28.67 -12.51 -20.34
C ILE A 880 28.07 -11.37 -21.16
N GLN A 881 26.74 -11.32 -21.26
CA GLN A 881 26.05 -10.21 -21.91
C GLN A 881 24.98 -9.60 -21.00
N SER A 882 24.92 -8.27 -20.92
CA SER A 882 23.83 -7.57 -20.25
C SER A 882 22.51 -7.80 -20.99
N ARG A 883 21.39 -7.59 -20.30
CA ARG A 883 20.12 -7.34 -21.00
C ARG A 883 20.26 -6.12 -21.91
N ALA A 884 19.51 -6.14 -23.02
CA ALA A 884 19.48 -5.02 -23.94
C ALA A 884 18.49 -3.96 -23.45
N SER A 885 18.87 -2.69 -23.60
CA SER A 885 17.99 -1.53 -23.47
C SER A 885 17.50 -1.13 -24.85
N GLU A 886 16.21 -0.86 -24.97
CA GLU A 886 15.63 -0.24 -26.16
C GLU A 886 15.83 1.27 -26.15
N LEU A 887 16.25 1.83 -27.28
CA LEU A 887 16.48 3.26 -27.48
C LEU A 887 15.85 3.68 -28.82
N THR A 888 14.92 4.65 -28.78
CA THR A 888 14.28 5.17 -29.98
C THR A 888 14.91 6.49 -30.40
N VAL A 889 15.46 6.56 -31.61
CA VAL A 889 15.98 7.81 -32.19
C VAL A 889 14.90 8.47 -33.06
N VAL A 890 14.67 9.77 -32.86
CA VAL A 890 13.64 10.58 -33.55
C VAL A 890 14.24 11.79 -34.29
N GLU A 891 13.58 12.27 -35.35
CA GLU A 891 14.06 13.37 -36.21
C GLU A 891 13.86 14.77 -35.59
N VAL A 892 14.81 15.70 -35.78
CA VAL A 892 14.72 17.10 -35.27
C VAL A 892 13.80 17.97 -36.14
N PRO A 893 12.83 18.74 -35.60
CA PRO A 893 11.90 19.54 -36.39
C PRO A 893 12.49 20.84 -37.01
N GLU A 894 12.16 21.14 -38.28
CA GLU A 894 12.53 22.40 -38.96
C GLU A 894 11.86 23.65 -38.32
N THR A 895 12.66 24.65 -37.92
CA THR A 895 12.18 25.97 -37.48
C THR A 895 12.14 26.95 -38.65
N ARG A 896 10.95 27.51 -38.94
CA ARG A 896 10.80 28.57 -39.96
C ARG A 896 10.75 29.94 -39.33
N TRP A 897 11.58 30.85 -39.83
CA TRP A 897 11.66 32.24 -39.37
C TRP A 897 10.97 33.17 -40.38
N TYR A 898 10.16 34.09 -39.86
CA TYR A 898 9.47 35.13 -40.61
C TYR A 898 10.00 36.48 -40.18
N GLU A 899 10.63 37.17 -41.12
CA GLU A 899 11.19 38.51 -40.90
C GLU A 899 10.07 39.51 -40.60
N VAL A 900 10.30 40.44 -39.68
CA VAL A 900 9.29 41.44 -39.32
C VAL A 900 8.98 42.43 -40.44
N ALA A 901 9.91 42.61 -41.38
CA ALA A 901 9.69 43.43 -42.57
C ALA A 901 8.60 42.85 -43.51
N SER A 902 8.30 41.56 -43.39
CA SER A 902 7.23 40.91 -44.16
C SER A 902 5.83 41.09 -43.57
N ALA A 903 5.72 41.59 -42.34
CA ALA A 903 4.44 41.82 -41.69
C ALA A 903 3.74 43.08 -42.22
N SER A 904 2.42 43.01 -42.38
CA SER A 904 1.59 44.19 -42.59
C SER A 904 1.40 44.93 -41.26
N LEU A 905 1.73 46.23 -41.24
CA LEU A 905 1.72 47.06 -40.03
C LEU A 905 0.44 47.91 -39.96
N SER A 906 -0.13 48.04 -38.76
CA SER A 906 -1.24 48.97 -38.51
C SER A 906 -1.25 49.51 -37.08
N GLY A 907 -2.12 50.49 -36.79
CA GLY A 907 -2.35 50.95 -35.41
C GLY A 907 -1.21 51.77 -34.79
N GLY A 908 -0.36 52.40 -35.60
CA GLY A 908 0.79 53.20 -35.15
C GLY A 908 2.13 52.47 -35.15
N ALA A 909 2.17 51.20 -35.60
CA ALA A 909 3.40 50.43 -35.70
C ALA A 909 4.34 50.96 -36.80
N GLU A 910 5.63 51.08 -36.50
CA GLU A 910 6.67 51.59 -37.41
C GLU A 910 7.88 50.65 -37.46
N LEU A 911 8.37 50.34 -38.67
CA LEU A 911 9.59 49.56 -38.90
C LEU A 911 10.82 50.47 -38.77
N LEU A 912 11.75 50.10 -37.89
CA LEU A 912 12.95 50.86 -37.55
C LEU A 912 14.20 49.99 -37.72
N PRO A 913 15.34 50.57 -38.15
CA PRO A 913 16.61 49.84 -38.25
C PRO A 913 17.21 49.61 -36.85
N ASP A 914 17.83 48.44 -36.66
CA ASP A 914 18.63 48.08 -35.48
C ASP A 914 19.56 46.91 -35.82
N ASP A 915 20.86 47.19 -35.92
CA ASP A 915 21.87 46.18 -36.26
C ASP A 915 21.98 45.06 -35.19
N THR A 916 21.36 45.23 -34.02
CA THR A 916 21.28 44.20 -32.98
C THR A 916 20.07 43.28 -33.12
N ALA A 917 19.08 43.63 -33.94
CA ALA A 917 17.96 42.76 -34.27
C ALA A 917 18.41 41.68 -35.28
N ARG A 918 17.76 40.51 -35.24
CA ARG A 918 18.13 39.33 -36.06
C ARG A 918 18.38 39.66 -37.53
N ASP A 919 17.52 40.49 -38.12
CA ASP A 919 17.55 40.83 -39.54
C ASP A 919 17.87 42.32 -39.77
N GLY A 920 18.51 42.98 -38.79
CA GLY A 920 18.91 44.39 -38.87
C GLY A 920 17.77 45.42 -38.76
N VAL A 921 16.53 44.96 -38.53
CA VAL A 921 15.34 45.80 -38.36
C VAL A 921 14.40 45.23 -37.30
N PHE A 922 13.59 46.08 -36.69
CA PHE A 922 12.49 45.69 -35.80
C PHE A 922 11.27 46.59 -36.01
N VAL A 923 10.09 46.16 -35.57
CA VAL A 923 8.90 47.01 -35.55
C VAL A 923 8.61 47.47 -34.13
N ARG A 924 8.51 48.79 -33.94
CA ARG A 924 7.97 49.38 -32.71
C ARG A 924 6.47 49.50 -32.84
N THR A 925 5.71 48.83 -31.97
CA THR A 925 4.24 48.83 -32.07
C THR A 925 3.60 50.14 -31.60
N GLY A 926 4.17 50.83 -30.61
CA GLY A 926 3.41 51.82 -29.84
C GLY A 926 2.28 51.15 -29.02
N ASP A 927 1.44 51.96 -28.36
CA ASP A 927 0.44 51.48 -27.39
C ASP A 927 -0.72 50.65 -28.00
N SER A 928 -0.88 50.70 -29.33
CA SER A 928 -1.98 50.01 -30.04
C SER A 928 -1.58 49.37 -31.37
N GLY A 929 -0.27 49.29 -31.68
CA GLY A 929 0.20 48.77 -32.95
C GLY A 929 -0.01 47.27 -33.09
N SER A 930 -0.18 46.84 -34.34
CA SER A 930 -0.28 45.42 -34.67
C SER A 930 0.51 45.05 -35.93
N LEU A 931 0.97 43.81 -35.94
CA LEU A 931 1.71 43.17 -37.00
C LEU A 931 0.92 41.94 -37.45
N LEU A 932 0.57 41.89 -38.73
CA LEU A 932 -0.09 40.75 -39.33
C LEU A 932 0.85 40.08 -40.33
N TRP A 933 1.19 38.82 -40.07
CA TRP A 933 1.68 37.94 -41.13
C TRP A 933 0.48 37.15 -41.63
N ASP A 934 0.13 37.30 -42.90
CA ASP A 934 -1.03 36.66 -43.53
C ASP A 934 -0.66 35.46 -44.43
N ARG A 935 0.64 35.12 -44.52
CA ARG A 935 1.18 34.03 -45.33
C ARG A 935 2.12 33.12 -44.54
N ILE A 936 1.70 32.74 -43.33
CA ILE A 936 2.42 31.76 -42.51
C ILE A 936 2.13 30.36 -43.05
N LEU A 937 3.13 29.74 -43.65
CA LEU A 937 3.00 28.41 -44.23
C LEU A 937 3.15 27.33 -43.15
N ALA A 938 2.11 26.53 -42.98
CA ALA A 938 2.12 25.31 -42.18
C ALA A 938 1.96 24.09 -43.11
N GLY A 939 2.82 23.09 -42.93
CA GLY A 939 2.82 21.88 -43.75
C GLY A 939 1.55 21.04 -43.59
N GLU A 940 1.00 20.98 -42.36
CA GLU A 940 -0.19 20.20 -42.00
C GLU A 940 -1.06 20.93 -40.97
N ARG A 941 -2.29 20.44 -40.74
CA ARG A 941 -3.15 21.00 -39.69
C ARG A 941 -2.80 20.35 -38.34
N ARG A 942 -2.06 21.05 -37.49
CA ARG A 942 -1.67 20.57 -36.15
C ARG A 942 -1.32 21.73 -35.22
N ALA A 943 -0.93 21.40 -33.99
CA ALA A 943 -0.35 22.36 -33.07
C ALA A 943 1.08 22.70 -33.48
N TYR A 944 1.41 23.98 -33.48
CA TYR A 944 2.76 24.51 -33.70
C TYR A 944 3.16 25.35 -32.49
N ASP A 945 4.47 25.45 -32.25
CA ASP A 945 5.03 26.42 -31.33
C ASP A 945 5.38 27.70 -32.10
N ILE A 946 4.95 28.83 -31.54
CA ILE A 946 5.26 30.15 -32.09
C ILE A 946 6.24 30.86 -31.15
N ARG A 947 7.43 31.20 -31.66
CA ARG A 947 8.40 32.03 -30.96
C ARG A 947 8.32 33.48 -31.45
N VAL A 948 8.19 34.43 -30.55
CA VAL A 948 8.29 35.87 -30.86
C VAL A 948 9.56 36.44 -30.25
N GLY A 949 10.42 37.03 -31.08
CA GLY A 949 11.57 37.80 -30.62
C GLY A 949 11.16 39.25 -30.34
N TYR A 950 11.34 39.72 -29.11
CA TYR A 950 10.86 41.03 -28.70
C TYR A 950 11.84 41.76 -27.75
N ARG A 951 11.67 43.08 -27.64
CA ARG A 951 12.33 43.95 -26.69
C ARG A 951 11.33 44.98 -26.18
N LEU A 952 11.49 45.47 -24.95
CA LEU A 952 10.64 46.52 -24.40
C LEU A 952 11.37 47.87 -24.43
N PRO A 953 10.81 48.92 -25.07
CA PRO A 953 11.39 50.26 -25.12
C PRO A 953 11.20 50.99 -23.78
N GLY A 954 11.96 50.59 -22.75
CA GLY A 954 11.92 51.14 -21.40
C GLY A 954 11.80 50.06 -20.33
N ASN A 955 11.89 50.43 -19.05
CA ASN A 955 11.68 49.51 -17.92
C ASN A 955 10.17 49.42 -17.60
N THR A 956 9.40 48.88 -18.55
CA THR A 956 7.93 48.83 -18.54
C THR A 956 7.46 47.42 -18.89
N THR A 957 6.34 46.96 -18.34
CA THR A 957 5.64 45.75 -18.81
C THR A 957 4.73 46.07 -19.98
N ALA A 958 4.53 45.15 -20.92
CA ALA A 958 3.55 45.28 -21.99
C ALA A 958 2.85 43.94 -22.24
N THR A 959 1.58 43.95 -22.65
CA THR A 959 0.86 42.73 -22.97
C THR A 959 0.91 42.45 -24.47
N LEU A 960 1.36 41.26 -24.85
CA LEU A 960 1.32 40.78 -26.22
C LEU A 960 0.11 39.87 -26.42
N ARG A 961 -0.71 40.22 -27.41
CA ARG A 961 -1.87 39.44 -27.82
C ARG A 961 -1.58 38.76 -29.16
N VAL A 962 -1.66 37.43 -29.18
CA VAL A 962 -1.44 36.59 -30.36
C VAL A 962 -2.79 36.04 -30.81
N ARG A 963 -3.24 36.39 -32.01
CA ARG A 963 -4.47 35.84 -32.61
C ARG A 963 -4.17 34.98 -33.83
N TYR A 964 -4.83 33.84 -33.90
CA TYR A 964 -4.68 32.86 -34.98
C TYR A 964 -6.03 32.18 -35.34
N PRO A 965 -6.20 31.68 -36.58
CA PRO A 965 -7.39 30.95 -37.00
C PRO A 965 -7.60 29.63 -36.23
N PRO A 966 -8.86 29.18 -35.99
CA PRO A 966 -10.11 29.82 -36.32
C PRO A 966 -10.63 30.69 -35.15
N ARG A 967 -10.06 31.88 -34.94
CA ARG A 967 -10.46 32.91 -33.95
C ARG A 967 -10.12 32.60 -32.48
N LEU A 968 -8.98 31.97 -32.23
CA LEU A 968 -8.42 31.82 -30.90
C LEU A 968 -7.41 32.94 -30.58
N GLU A 969 -7.17 33.13 -29.29
CA GLU A 969 -6.34 34.22 -28.79
C GLU A 969 -5.58 33.81 -27.54
N LEU A 970 -4.28 34.07 -27.55
CA LEU A 970 -3.40 33.98 -26.39
C LEU A 970 -3.00 35.40 -25.97
N ARG A 971 -2.88 35.63 -24.65
CA ARG A 971 -2.42 36.89 -24.08
C ARG A 971 -1.35 36.61 -23.04
N GLU A 972 -0.24 37.32 -23.16
CA GLU A 972 0.87 37.19 -22.23
C GLU A 972 1.38 38.57 -21.81
N GLN A 973 1.60 38.77 -20.51
CA GLN A 973 2.30 39.95 -20.01
C GLN A 973 3.81 39.72 -20.12
N LEU A 974 4.49 40.56 -20.89
CA LEU A 974 5.91 40.49 -21.10
C LEU A 974 6.65 41.40 -20.12
N SER A 975 7.76 40.91 -19.60
CA SER A 975 8.72 41.64 -18.77
C SER A 975 10.13 41.37 -19.28
N GLY A 976 10.98 42.39 -19.35
CA GLY A 976 12.36 42.23 -19.78
C GLY A 976 13.24 43.40 -19.38
N THR A 977 14.55 43.16 -19.32
CA THR A 977 15.57 44.18 -19.08
C THR A 977 15.62 45.18 -20.24
N GLN A 978 15.70 46.47 -19.91
CA GLN A 978 15.72 47.54 -20.91
C GLN A 978 16.90 47.39 -21.88
N GLY A 979 16.59 47.32 -23.18
CA GLY A 979 17.59 47.32 -24.25
C GLY A 979 17.99 45.95 -24.80
N GLU A 980 17.63 44.85 -24.15
CA GLU A 980 17.99 43.48 -24.57
C GLU A 980 16.87 42.79 -25.36
N TRP A 981 17.25 41.95 -26.32
CA TRP A 981 16.33 41.09 -27.06
C TRP A 981 16.02 39.83 -26.26
N HIS A 982 14.73 39.59 -26.06
CA HIS A 982 14.17 38.40 -25.41
C HIS A 982 13.36 37.58 -26.44
N TYR A 983 12.98 36.36 -26.09
CA TYR A 983 12.01 35.59 -26.85
C TYR A 983 10.92 35.03 -25.94
N ARG A 984 9.73 34.81 -26.51
CA ARG A 984 8.63 34.10 -25.84
C ARG A 984 8.05 33.05 -26.78
N ASP A 985 7.91 31.83 -26.26
CA ASP A 985 7.27 30.72 -26.95
C ASP A 985 5.79 30.62 -26.55
N PHE A 986 4.95 30.33 -27.53
CA PHE A 986 3.52 30.08 -27.38
C PHE A 986 3.23 28.71 -27.99
N SER A 987 3.00 27.72 -27.12
CA SER A 987 2.73 26.33 -27.53
C SER A 987 1.25 26.06 -27.76
N GLY A 988 0.95 25.01 -28.53
CA GLY A 988 -0.43 24.59 -28.80
C GLY A 988 -1.16 25.41 -29.85
N VAL A 989 -0.44 26.16 -30.71
CA VAL A 989 -1.07 27.03 -31.71
C VAL A 989 -1.48 26.22 -32.93
N MET A 990 -2.77 25.92 -33.03
CA MET A 990 -3.33 25.17 -34.16
C MET A 990 -3.31 25.99 -35.46
N LEU A 991 -2.42 25.64 -36.38
CA LEU A 991 -2.41 26.17 -37.75
C LEU A 991 -3.03 25.16 -38.70
N ASN A 992 -3.68 25.63 -39.76
CA ASN A 992 -4.20 24.75 -40.81
C ASN A 992 -3.12 24.49 -41.86
N ARG A 993 -3.19 23.34 -42.56
CA ARG A 993 -2.36 23.11 -43.74
C ARG A 993 -2.48 24.28 -44.74
N GLY A 994 -1.36 24.80 -45.20
CA GLY A 994 -1.27 25.92 -46.13
C GLY A 994 -1.00 27.28 -45.47
N GLU A 995 -1.45 28.37 -46.10
CA GLU A 995 -1.25 29.74 -45.60
C GLU A 995 -2.20 30.04 -44.42
N ASN A 996 -1.63 30.56 -43.34
CA ASN A 996 -2.32 31.02 -42.14
C ASN A 996 -2.00 32.48 -41.86
N SER A 997 -2.85 33.10 -41.04
CA SER A 997 -2.60 34.44 -40.53
C SER A 997 -2.29 34.42 -39.04
N ILE A 998 -1.26 35.15 -38.62
CA ILE A 998 -0.97 35.40 -37.21
C ILE A 998 -0.90 36.91 -37.02
N LEU A 999 -1.75 37.42 -36.12
CA LEU A 999 -1.78 38.82 -35.72
C LEU A 999 -1.17 38.96 -34.33
N LEU A 1000 -0.08 39.73 -34.24
CA LEU A 1000 0.48 40.20 -32.98
C LEU A 1000 0.00 41.62 -32.71
N GLN A 1001 -0.51 41.87 -31.52
CA GLN A 1001 -0.98 43.19 -31.11
C GLN A 1001 -0.48 43.53 -29.72
N ALA A 1002 0.10 44.72 -29.57
CA ALA A 1002 0.46 45.25 -28.27
C ALA A 1002 -0.79 45.82 -27.58
N GLN A 1003 -0.91 45.55 -26.28
CA GLN A 1003 -1.94 46.06 -25.42
C GLN A 1003 -1.27 46.61 -24.15
N ASP A 1004 -1.56 47.86 -23.80
CA ASP A 1004 -1.07 48.52 -22.59
C ASP A 1004 0.47 48.69 -22.53
N GLY A 1005 1.08 49.08 -23.64
CA GLY A 1005 2.49 49.47 -23.75
C GLY A 1005 3.10 49.21 -25.13
N SER A 1006 4.21 49.87 -25.47
CA SER A 1006 4.92 49.63 -26.74
C SER A 1006 5.82 48.39 -26.64
N ILE A 1007 5.85 47.57 -27.69
CA ILE A 1007 6.72 46.40 -27.84
C ILE A 1007 7.54 46.57 -29.12
N ASP A 1008 8.85 46.30 -29.04
CA ASP A 1008 9.72 46.19 -30.22
C ASP A 1008 9.76 44.71 -30.63
N ILE A 1009 9.33 44.36 -31.84
CA ILE A 1009 9.28 42.98 -32.35
C ILE A 1009 10.30 42.80 -33.48
N ALA A 1010 11.19 41.82 -33.37
CA ALA A 1010 12.24 41.56 -34.35
C ALA A 1010 11.87 40.45 -35.36
N TYR A 1011 11.19 39.39 -34.91
CA TYR A 1011 10.82 38.27 -35.77
C TYR A 1011 9.68 37.42 -35.16
N LEU A 1012 9.11 36.56 -35.99
CA LEU A 1012 8.23 35.45 -35.62
C LEU A 1012 8.86 34.14 -36.11
N ALA A 1013 8.93 33.11 -35.28
CA ALA A 1013 9.33 31.77 -35.71
C ALA A 1013 8.19 30.78 -35.47
N VAL A 1014 7.95 29.88 -36.43
CA VAL A 1014 6.98 28.80 -36.32
C VAL A 1014 7.74 27.49 -36.36
N ARG A 1015 7.56 26.68 -35.32
CA ARG A 1015 8.18 25.36 -35.16
C ARG A 1015 7.08 24.33 -35.17
N GLY A 1016 7.19 23.33 -36.04
CA GLY A 1016 6.26 22.21 -36.04
C GLY A 1016 7.01 20.91 -35.81
N GLU A 1017 6.51 20.04 -34.96
CA GLU A 1017 6.99 18.65 -34.82
C GLU A 1017 6.90 17.93 -36.17
N GLY A 1018 8.01 17.68 -36.89
CA GLY A 1018 8.19 17.02 -38.22
C GLY A 1018 6.97 16.71 -39.12
N GLN A 1019 6.90 17.02 -40.41
CA GLN A 1019 7.93 17.05 -41.46
C GLN A 1019 7.56 18.09 -42.54
N GLU A 1020 8.52 18.39 -43.44
CA GLU A 1020 8.17 18.95 -44.75
C GLU A 1020 8.70 18.10 -45.91
N VAL A 1021 7.83 17.93 -46.91
CA VAL A 1021 8.05 17.19 -48.15
C VAL A 1021 8.28 18.19 -49.28
N THR A 1022 9.33 17.99 -50.08
CA THR A 1022 9.31 18.40 -51.50
C THR A 1022 9.78 17.26 -52.43
N SER A 1023 8.77 16.55 -52.96
CA SER A 1023 8.60 16.04 -54.33
C SER A 1023 9.81 15.54 -55.13
N ALA A 1024 9.93 14.22 -55.28
CA ALA A 1024 9.60 13.48 -56.51
C ALA A 1024 9.96 11.99 -56.35
N GLY A 1025 8.93 11.12 -56.36
CA GLY A 1025 9.05 9.66 -56.38
C GLY A 1025 8.29 9.03 -55.22
N ASP A 1026 7.01 8.72 -55.43
CA ASP A 1026 6.16 7.96 -54.52
C ASP A 1026 6.80 6.63 -54.12
N GLU A 1027 6.76 6.30 -52.82
CA GLU A 1027 6.25 5.02 -52.30
C GLU A 1027 6.13 5.15 -50.77
N ALA A 1028 4.94 5.56 -50.30
CA ALA A 1028 4.53 5.25 -48.93
C ALA A 1028 4.39 3.73 -48.86
N GLY A 1029 5.14 3.11 -47.94
CA GLY A 1029 5.12 1.66 -47.73
C GLY A 1029 3.68 1.20 -47.55
N VAL A 1030 3.16 0.57 -48.60
CA VAL A 1030 1.89 -0.12 -48.54
C VAL A 1030 2.07 -1.26 -47.52
N PRO A 1031 1.19 -1.41 -46.52
CA PRO A 1031 1.30 -2.49 -45.55
C PRO A 1031 1.50 -3.83 -46.28
N GLU A 1032 2.41 -4.72 -45.87
CA GLU A 1032 2.65 -5.92 -46.66
C GLU A 1032 1.57 -7.01 -46.48
N VAL A 1033 0.77 -6.88 -45.41
CA VAL A 1033 -0.26 -7.85 -45.03
C VAL A 1033 -1.58 -7.14 -44.70
N TYR A 1034 -2.69 -7.85 -44.87
CA TYR A 1034 -3.98 -7.39 -44.38
C TYR A 1034 -4.04 -7.51 -42.86
N SER A 1035 -4.62 -6.53 -42.17
CA SER A 1035 -4.80 -6.57 -40.72
C SER A 1035 -6.17 -6.02 -40.32
N LEU A 1036 -6.73 -6.49 -39.21
CA LEU A 1036 -7.89 -5.87 -38.53
C LEU A 1036 -7.54 -5.64 -37.06
N GLU A 1037 -7.48 -4.36 -36.69
CA GLU A 1037 -7.14 -3.93 -35.34
C GLU A 1037 -8.29 -4.16 -34.36
N GLN A 1038 -7.96 -4.26 -33.07
CA GLN A 1038 -8.93 -4.19 -31.99
C GLN A 1038 -9.49 -2.76 -31.93
N ASN A 1039 -10.82 -2.63 -31.84
CA ASN A 1039 -11.45 -1.32 -31.74
C ASN A 1039 -10.99 -0.61 -30.46
N TYR A 1040 -10.79 0.70 -30.52
CA TYR A 1040 -10.42 1.49 -29.34
C TYR A 1040 -11.33 2.73 -29.19
N PRO A 1041 -11.84 3.02 -27.99
CA PRO A 1041 -11.74 2.20 -26.76
C PRO A 1041 -12.48 0.84 -26.85
N ASN A 1042 -12.16 -0.14 -25.98
CA ASN A 1042 -12.93 -1.39 -25.79
C ASN A 1042 -12.75 -1.94 -24.35
N PRO A 1043 -13.80 -2.02 -23.50
CA PRO A 1043 -15.20 -1.66 -23.78
C PRO A 1043 -15.39 -0.17 -24.14
N PHE A 1044 -16.44 0.15 -24.92
CA PHE A 1044 -16.70 1.52 -25.40
C PHE A 1044 -18.12 2.00 -25.07
N ASN A 1045 -18.30 3.32 -25.00
CA ASN A 1045 -19.59 3.97 -24.73
C ASN A 1045 -19.74 5.33 -25.46
N PRO A 1046 -20.66 5.50 -26.42
CA PRO A 1046 -21.13 4.51 -27.38
C PRO A 1046 -20.32 4.57 -28.70
N VAL A 1047 -19.19 5.30 -28.75
CA VAL A 1047 -18.37 5.49 -29.96
C VAL A 1047 -17.00 4.83 -29.81
N THR A 1048 -16.54 4.18 -30.88
CA THR A 1048 -15.20 3.57 -30.99
C THR A 1048 -14.64 3.78 -32.40
N VAL A 1049 -13.35 3.55 -32.61
CA VAL A 1049 -12.74 3.51 -33.95
C VAL A 1049 -12.23 2.09 -34.23
N ILE A 1050 -12.41 1.61 -35.47
CA ILE A 1050 -11.93 0.31 -35.96
C ILE A 1050 -10.87 0.57 -37.04
N GLY A 1051 -9.63 0.14 -36.81
CA GLY A 1051 -8.54 0.23 -37.78
C GLY A 1051 -8.35 -1.06 -38.60
N PHE A 1052 -7.90 -0.94 -39.84
CA PHE A 1052 -7.48 -2.07 -40.67
C PHE A 1052 -6.49 -1.66 -41.76
N ASP A 1053 -5.61 -2.59 -42.15
CA ASP A 1053 -4.60 -2.38 -43.20
C ASP A 1053 -4.92 -3.17 -44.46
N LEU A 1054 -4.64 -2.57 -45.62
CA LEU A 1054 -4.76 -3.21 -46.94
C LEU A 1054 -3.42 -3.16 -47.68
N PRO A 1055 -2.86 -4.32 -48.08
CA PRO A 1055 -1.61 -4.37 -48.83
C PRO A 1055 -1.76 -4.07 -50.32
N VAL A 1056 -3.00 -4.03 -50.82
CA VAL A 1056 -3.34 -3.64 -52.19
C VAL A 1056 -4.69 -2.95 -52.17
N GLN A 1057 -4.97 -2.15 -53.20
CA GLN A 1057 -6.30 -1.59 -53.39
C GLN A 1057 -7.29 -2.73 -53.65
N GLU A 1058 -8.34 -2.82 -52.83
CA GLU A 1058 -9.33 -3.89 -52.96
C GLU A 1058 -10.70 -3.45 -52.39
N HIS A 1059 -11.74 -4.20 -52.74
CA HIS A 1059 -13.08 -3.98 -52.20
C HIS A 1059 -13.20 -4.52 -50.77
N VAL A 1060 -13.46 -3.63 -49.83
CA VAL A 1060 -13.56 -3.92 -48.39
C VAL A 1060 -15.00 -3.83 -47.92
N GLN A 1061 -15.45 -4.90 -47.26
CA GLN A 1061 -16.71 -4.93 -46.54
C GLN A 1061 -16.45 -5.09 -45.03
N LEU A 1062 -16.80 -4.09 -44.23
CA LEU A 1062 -16.69 -4.10 -42.77
C LEU A 1062 -18.08 -4.08 -42.14
N VAL A 1063 -18.43 -5.15 -41.43
CA VAL A 1063 -19.79 -5.42 -40.95
C VAL A 1063 -19.79 -5.77 -39.47
N VAL A 1064 -20.75 -5.22 -38.73
CA VAL A 1064 -21.01 -5.54 -37.33
C VAL A 1064 -22.18 -6.53 -37.23
N TYR A 1065 -22.02 -7.52 -36.35
CA TYR A 1065 -22.97 -8.58 -36.03
C TYR A 1065 -23.23 -8.63 -34.52
N ASP A 1066 -24.43 -9.10 -34.14
CA ASP A 1066 -24.69 -9.52 -32.77
C ASP A 1066 -24.18 -10.94 -32.49
N MET A 1067 -24.26 -11.39 -31.23
CA MET A 1067 -23.81 -12.72 -30.81
C MET A 1067 -24.59 -13.89 -31.44
N LEU A 1068 -25.75 -13.64 -32.06
CA LEU A 1068 -26.50 -14.65 -32.81
C LEU A 1068 -26.08 -14.69 -34.29
N GLY A 1069 -25.07 -13.89 -34.68
CA GLY A 1069 -24.58 -13.77 -36.04
C GLY A 1069 -25.50 -12.96 -36.96
N ARG A 1070 -26.46 -12.20 -36.42
CA ARG A 1070 -27.31 -11.32 -37.23
C ARG A 1070 -26.56 -10.03 -37.51
N ARG A 1071 -26.55 -9.60 -38.77
CA ARG A 1071 -25.94 -8.33 -39.18
C ARG A 1071 -26.70 -7.15 -38.58
N VAL A 1072 -26.02 -6.33 -37.77
CA VAL A 1072 -26.60 -5.15 -37.11
C VAL A 1072 -26.20 -3.83 -37.76
N SER A 1073 -25.01 -3.73 -38.37
CA SER A 1073 -24.57 -2.54 -39.10
C SER A 1073 -23.55 -2.87 -40.20
N VAL A 1074 -23.53 -2.12 -41.29
CA VAL A 1074 -22.47 -2.16 -42.31
C VAL A 1074 -21.74 -0.82 -42.21
N LEU A 1075 -20.47 -0.85 -41.85
CA LEU A 1075 -19.65 0.34 -41.62
C LEU A 1075 -18.93 0.79 -42.89
N MET A 1076 -18.57 -0.17 -43.74
CA MET A 1076 -17.94 0.08 -45.03
C MET A 1076 -18.29 -1.05 -46.01
N ASP A 1077 -18.50 -0.72 -47.28
CA ASP A 1077 -18.69 -1.66 -48.39
C ASP A 1077 -18.30 -0.95 -49.70
N ASP A 1078 -16.98 -0.71 -49.89
CA ASP A 1078 -16.45 0.08 -51.01
C ASP A 1078 -15.01 -0.34 -51.39
N VAL A 1079 -14.52 0.11 -52.55
CA VAL A 1079 -13.13 -0.10 -53.01
C VAL A 1079 -12.20 0.89 -52.32
N MET A 1080 -11.33 0.37 -51.46
CA MET A 1080 -10.40 1.16 -50.65
C MET A 1080 -8.97 1.03 -51.20
N PRO A 1081 -8.18 2.12 -51.27
CA PRO A 1081 -6.79 2.04 -51.73
C PRO A 1081 -5.92 1.26 -50.75
N ALA A 1082 -4.79 0.74 -51.22
CA ALA A 1082 -3.79 0.12 -50.35
C ALA A 1082 -3.29 1.14 -49.30
N GLY A 1083 -3.11 0.70 -48.06
CA GLY A 1083 -2.79 1.55 -46.91
C GLY A 1083 -3.59 1.21 -45.66
N SER A 1084 -3.34 1.95 -44.59
CA SER A 1084 -4.04 1.84 -43.31
C SER A 1084 -5.27 2.73 -43.27
N HIS A 1085 -6.37 2.20 -42.75
CA HIS A 1085 -7.68 2.87 -42.70
C HIS A 1085 -8.25 2.82 -41.28
N LYS A 1086 -8.97 3.87 -40.89
CA LYS A 1086 -9.67 3.95 -39.59
C LYS A 1086 -11.12 4.38 -39.78
N ILE A 1087 -12.06 3.56 -39.33
CA ILE A 1087 -13.50 3.77 -39.47
C ILE A 1087 -14.15 3.98 -38.10
N PRO A 1088 -14.76 5.16 -37.83
CA PRO A 1088 -15.49 5.37 -36.59
C PRO A 1088 -16.82 4.58 -36.60
N PHE A 1089 -17.20 4.06 -35.44
CA PHE A 1089 -18.47 3.37 -35.21
C PHE A 1089 -19.22 3.96 -34.02
N ASP A 1090 -20.45 4.42 -34.27
CA ASP A 1090 -21.39 4.90 -33.25
C ASP A 1090 -22.47 3.85 -33.00
N ALA A 1091 -22.44 3.23 -31.82
CA ALA A 1091 -23.35 2.20 -31.38
C ALA A 1091 -24.47 2.75 -30.46
N SER A 1092 -24.73 4.05 -30.47
CA SER A 1092 -25.73 4.72 -29.62
C SER A 1092 -27.15 4.17 -29.79
N ARG A 1093 -27.44 3.41 -30.85
CA ARG A 1093 -28.74 2.76 -31.10
C ARG A 1093 -28.77 1.25 -30.82
N LEU A 1094 -27.67 0.65 -30.36
CA LEU A 1094 -27.55 -0.77 -30.03
C LEU A 1094 -27.66 -1.00 -28.50
N ALA A 1095 -28.08 -2.18 -28.06
CA ALA A 1095 -28.14 -2.50 -26.62
C ALA A 1095 -26.75 -2.81 -26.07
N SER A 1096 -26.49 -2.56 -24.78
CA SER A 1096 -25.23 -2.99 -24.12
C SER A 1096 -25.01 -4.48 -24.30
N GLY A 1097 -23.78 -4.89 -24.57
CA GLY A 1097 -23.43 -6.28 -24.83
C GLY A 1097 -22.25 -6.45 -25.79
N VAL A 1098 -21.92 -7.71 -26.07
CA VAL A 1098 -20.83 -8.08 -26.98
C VAL A 1098 -21.34 -8.08 -28.42
N TYR A 1099 -20.56 -7.48 -29.31
CA TYR A 1099 -20.76 -7.47 -30.75
C TYR A 1099 -19.51 -8.00 -31.44
N LEU A 1100 -19.68 -8.57 -32.62
CA LEU A 1100 -18.58 -8.99 -33.47
C LEU A 1100 -18.51 -8.06 -34.67
N TYR A 1101 -17.33 -7.62 -35.07
CA TYR A 1101 -17.13 -6.95 -36.35
C TYR A 1101 -16.17 -7.76 -37.21
N ARG A 1102 -16.49 -7.83 -38.50
CA ARG A 1102 -15.77 -8.63 -39.49
C ARG A 1102 -15.44 -7.78 -40.69
N ILE A 1103 -14.18 -7.83 -41.10
CA ILE A 1103 -13.73 -7.33 -42.38
C ILE A 1103 -13.69 -8.47 -43.40
N THR A 1104 -14.03 -8.16 -44.65
CA THR A 1104 -13.84 -9.04 -45.80
C THR A 1104 -13.27 -8.22 -46.93
N SER A 1105 -12.07 -8.58 -47.39
CA SER A 1105 -11.40 -7.99 -48.55
C SER A 1105 -10.71 -9.10 -49.33
N GLY A 1106 -11.14 -9.36 -50.56
CA GLY A 1106 -10.63 -10.48 -51.34
C GLY A 1106 -10.81 -11.83 -50.63
N ASN A 1107 -9.68 -12.51 -50.36
CA ASN A 1107 -9.63 -13.75 -49.59
C ASN A 1107 -9.41 -13.54 -48.07
N PHE A 1108 -9.14 -12.30 -47.65
CA PHE A 1108 -8.89 -11.98 -46.25
C PHE A 1108 -10.22 -11.76 -45.52
N VAL A 1109 -10.44 -12.56 -44.47
CA VAL A 1109 -11.59 -12.44 -43.57
C VAL A 1109 -11.08 -12.53 -42.15
N GLN A 1110 -11.24 -11.45 -41.38
CA GLN A 1110 -10.89 -11.42 -39.96
C GLN A 1110 -12.06 -10.86 -39.17
N SER A 1111 -12.31 -11.42 -37.99
CA SER A 1111 -13.33 -10.94 -37.05
C SER A 1111 -12.70 -10.63 -35.71
N ARG A 1112 -13.22 -9.62 -35.03
CA ARG A 1112 -12.84 -9.21 -33.68
C ARG A 1112 -14.12 -8.96 -32.87
N GLN A 1113 -14.00 -9.04 -31.54
CA GLN A 1113 -15.10 -8.76 -30.63
C GLN A 1113 -14.97 -7.37 -30.04
N MET A 1114 -16.09 -6.71 -29.78
CA MET A 1114 -16.16 -5.43 -29.08
C MET A 1114 -17.27 -5.46 -28.04
N MET A 1115 -17.06 -4.79 -26.92
CA MET A 1115 -18.01 -4.71 -25.82
C MET A 1115 -18.56 -3.29 -25.72
N LEU A 1116 -19.86 -3.15 -25.97
CA LEU A 1116 -20.57 -1.89 -25.75
C LEU A 1116 -21.10 -1.88 -24.30
N VAL A 1117 -20.70 -0.88 -23.53
CA VAL A 1117 -21.20 -0.65 -22.16
C VAL A 1117 -21.96 0.66 -22.16
N LYS A 1118 -23.29 0.61 -22.05
CA LYS A 1118 -24.14 1.78 -21.84
C LYS A 1118 -24.76 1.75 -20.46
#